data_AF-A0A945MN09-F1
#
_entry.id   AF-A0A945MN09-F1
#
_cell.length_a   1.000
_cell.length_b   1.000
_cell.length_c   1.000
_cell.angle_alpha   90.00
_cell.angle_beta   90.00
_cell.angle_gamma   90.00
#
_symmetry.space_group_name_H-M   'P 1'
#
loop_
_entity.id
_entity.type
_entity.pdbx_description
1 polymer ?
#
loop_
_entity_poly.entity_id
_entity_poly.type
_entity_poly.pdbx_seq_one_letter_code
_entity_poly.pdbx_strand_id
1 'polypeptide(L)'
;MSQGAHSGFIRLQTQSRISATQWKQWAEALGLEPLEIEDVWNEIGYPIFTATQQLPPISFILQLRSERREANLFDFKDEIAPLLIFLNLLGQLKDDKLGGGKTIAILFRFYRIKVCSEAGEHRADELVENFIVDLCKLILVARIIDKEAITLNEVLNIVLRKQTSVDQVVEIGLQTLGSQSYASAFQKCLGGLPSLEEMACWEEEDDEEGDEENEKEKRPRKPASSLDRFVFDFCKALQAFYAIRAASEEGYEAGKECKMLNTRLAALKEFDPLHAIIPSPDEAEEIAIRRDQSIDSNPILERSAPPRLAPSIGRRSLAGLYRGSGRSAGGSTGATADSATEAESIEAGVGTGAVESSGDAGKTIDPAVLAAACEATDADQDEDAAPTPSEEDIVKVAPVSAADFSQKVHQLGQLLGSAERGDEAVWQLFLNPERLLEERQGLAAALITAESPANQAYRLIKGATQFIGLKHLLQLDHLPQRNRRFTSQISGFINIAQAAHKNFLPNDRQLEGLDIILDHTANALLRLENLRINRHYAQEHPDHYTAEAVTAYREKALAAVQDFVDSESLEIARTQAEDDSAAMVDLFNTEHYVAELVADCRTYAEQLQQGGHTQSLEKLAAAFLENPIEFSLAEPAEPEPEPLPAHLQTNDKLGDIFQRACSYLSKSAWAVLWQRHEPTKVIPQIVAVARAALSPCFVLKPEPRRHAARPRMPIAVVSLEKLTANAELRHLYLRVTADGTVLYVEGYEDGTYTDLLELRAYTQVRVQASNASGEAGSDPLQTGGKYLYTLGRTQDFFGANASAIIAKCVRDEDGEIQIFPIFRPKFGH
;
A
#
# COMPACT_ATOMS: atom_id res chain seq x y z
N MET A 1 11.23 -1.78 -24.54
CA MET A 1 9.90 -1.32 -24.06
C MET A 1 9.46 -1.99 -22.75
N SER A 2 10.00 -3.15 -22.35
CA SER A 2 9.56 -3.85 -21.12
C SER A 2 9.87 -3.17 -19.78
N GLN A 3 10.96 -2.40 -19.67
CA GLN A 3 11.34 -1.76 -18.39
C GLN A 3 10.32 -0.71 -17.90
N GLY A 4 9.73 0.09 -18.80
CA GLY A 4 8.71 1.07 -18.43
C GLY A 4 7.48 0.41 -17.81
N ALA A 5 6.95 -0.63 -18.47
CA ALA A 5 5.82 -1.42 -18.01
C ALA A 5 6.00 -2.00 -16.59
N HIS A 6 7.23 -2.42 -16.24
CA HIS A 6 7.49 -2.98 -14.92
C HIS A 6 7.46 -1.89 -13.83
N SER A 7 8.03 -0.71 -14.10
CA SER A 7 7.94 0.44 -13.18
C SER A 7 6.50 0.95 -12.98
N GLY A 8 5.68 0.90 -14.04
CA GLY A 8 4.26 1.23 -14.02
C GLY A 8 3.48 0.38 -13.03
N PHE A 9 3.52 -0.95 -13.19
CA PHE A 9 2.80 -1.87 -12.31
C PHE A 9 3.28 -1.83 -10.84
N ILE A 10 4.55 -1.49 -10.58
CA ILE A 10 5.04 -1.26 -9.22
C ILE A 10 4.41 0.00 -8.61
N ARG A 11 4.33 1.12 -9.37
CA ARG A 11 3.63 2.34 -8.91
C ARG A 11 2.15 2.07 -8.63
N LEU A 12 1.48 1.33 -9.53
CA LEU A 12 0.08 0.91 -9.36
C LEU A 12 -0.10 0.05 -8.11
N GLN A 13 0.82 -0.89 -7.83
CA GLN A 13 0.78 -1.71 -6.62
C GLN A 13 0.87 -0.86 -5.35
N THR A 14 1.79 0.11 -5.31
CA THR A 14 1.94 1.02 -4.15
C THR A 14 0.67 1.84 -3.91
N GLN A 15 0.01 2.32 -4.96
CA GLN A 15 -1.18 3.17 -4.85
C GLN A 15 -2.48 2.38 -4.59
N SER A 16 -2.68 1.23 -5.22
CA SER A 16 -3.94 0.48 -5.17
C SER A 16 -3.95 -0.69 -4.18
N ARG A 17 -2.79 -1.04 -3.61
CA ARG A 17 -2.58 -2.24 -2.77
C ARG A 17 -2.94 -3.58 -3.46
N ILE A 18 -2.96 -3.59 -4.80
CA ILE A 18 -3.12 -4.81 -5.62
C ILE A 18 -1.73 -5.20 -6.14
N SER A 19 -1.38 -6.48 -6.10
CA SER A 19 -0.05 -6.93 -6.54
C SER A 19 0.23 -6.58 -8.01
N ALA A 20 1.48 -6.26 -8.34
CA ALA A 20 1.91 -6.08 -9.72
C ALA A 20 1.66 -7.34 -10.58
N THR A 21 1.66 -8.54 -9.97
CA THR A 21 1.28 -9.79 -10.63
C THR A 21 -0.18 -9.81 -11.07
N GLN A 22 -1.11 -9.32 -10.23
CA GLN A 22 -2.53 -9.25 -10.56
C GLN A 22 -2.83 -8.17 -11.61
N TRP A 23 -2.17 -7.01 -11.52
CA TRP A 23 -2.23 -5.99 -12.57
C TRP A 23 -1.72 -6.51 -13.92
N LYS A 24 -0.59 -7.24 -13.93
CA LYS A 24 -0.05 -7.88 -15.13
C LYS A 24 -0.99 -8.95 -15.69
N GLN A 25 -1.60 -9.78 -14.85
CA GLN A 25 -2.60 -10.77 -15.26
C GLN A 25 -3.82 -10.11 -15.92
N TRP A 26 -4.30 -8.97 -15.39
CA TRP A 26 -5.38 -8.22 -16.03
C TRP A 26 -4.95 -7.59 -17.36
N ALA A 27 -3.71 -7.08 -17.46
CA ALA A 27 -3.16 -6.59 -18.72
C ALA A 27 -3.14 -7.65 -19.81
N GLU A 28 -2.59 -8.82 -19.50
CA GLU A 28 -2.47 -9.96 -20.41
C GLU A 28 -3.85 -10.54 -20.77
N ALA A 29 -4.75 -10.70 -19.81
CA ALA A 29 -6.08 -11.29 -20.04
C ALA A 29 -7.04 -10.37 -20.81
N LEU A 30 -6.91 -9.04 -20.66
CA LEU A 30 -7.73 -8.05 -21.36
C LEU A 30 -7.04 -7.49 -22.61
N GLY A 31 -5.76 -7.85 -22.84
CA GLY A 31 -4.92 -7.39 -23.94
C GLY A 31 -4.66 -5.89 -23.94
N LEU A 32 -4.74 -5.23 -22.79
CA LEU A 32 -4.51 -3.78 -22.63
C LEU A 32 -3.02 -3.50 -22.49
N GLU A 33 -2.55 -2.39 -23.06
CA GLU A 33 -1.16 -1.98 -22.84
C GLU A 33 -0.96 -1.49 -21.39
N PRO A 34 0.23 -1.70 -20.78
CA PRO A 34 0.52 -1.24 -19.43
C PRO A 34 0.24 0.25 -19.21
N LEU A 35 0.50 1.09 -20.22
CA LEU A 35 0.21 2.52 -20.18
C LEU A 35 -1.30 2.81 -20.12
N GLU A 36 -2.14 2.08 -20.87
CA GLU A 36 -3.61 2.25 -20.81
C GLU A 36 -4.16 1.92 -19.42
N ILE A 37 -3.54 0.97 -18.73
CA ILE A 37 -3.93 0.55 -17.37
C ILE A 37 -3.46 1.57 -16.34
N GLU A 38 -2.25 2.11 -16.51
CA GLU A 38 -1.79 3.26 -15.71
C GLU A 38 -2.73 4.44 -15.87
N ASP A 39 -3.07 4.82 -17.10
CA ASP A 39 -3.93 5.97 -17.40
C ASP A 39 -5.35 5.80 -16.81
N VAL A 40 -5.96 4.62 -16.97
CA VAL A 40 -7.25 4.31 -16.32
C VAL A 40 -7.14 4.33 -14.80
N TRP A 41 -6.03 3.90 -14.21
CA TRP A 41 -5.84 4.05 -12.77
C TRP A 41 -5.69 5.52 -12.37
N ASN A 42 -4.82 6.29 -13.02
CA ASN A 42 -4.53 7.68 -12.63
C ASN A 42 -5.76 8.60 -12.77
N GLU A 43 -6.55 8.42 -13.84
CA GLU A 43 -7.67 9.33 -14.16
C GLU A 43 -9.03 8.89 -13.60
N ILE A 44 -9.19 7.60 -13.27
CA ILE A 44 -10.46 7.02 -12.81
C ILE A 44 -10.31 6.31 -11.47
N GLY A 45 -9.41 5.33 -11.37
CA GLY A 45 -9.27 4.50 -10.17
C GLY A 45 -8.80 5.28 -8.93
N TYR A 46 -7.74 6.07 -9.09
CA TYR A 46 -7.06 6.82 -8.03
C TYR A 46 -7.86 8.02 -7.50
N PRO A 47 -8.56 8.84 -8.33
CA PRO A 47 -9.42 9.90 -7.84
C PRO A 47 -10.62 9.36 -7.04
N ILE A 48 -11.24 8.25 -7.50
CA ILE A 48 -12.30 7.57 -6.74
C ILE A 48 -11.73 7.03 -5.42
N PHE A 49 -10.59 6.35 -5.44
CA PHE A 49 -9.96 5.82 -4.22
C PHE A 49 -9.63 6.94 -3.23
N THR A 50 -8.98 8.01 -3.67
CA THR A 50 -8.55 9.14 -2.83
C THR A 50 -9.73 9.81 -2.14
N ALA A 51 -10.78 10.13 -2.91
CA ALA A 51 -11.95 10.84 -2.40
C ALA A 51 -12.88 10.00 -1.51
N THR A 52 -12.68 8.67 -1.41
CA THR A 52 -13.59 7.74 -0.70
C THR A 52 -12.92 6.82 0.30
N GLN A 53 -11.62 6.58 0.14
CA GLN A 53 -10.82 5.56 0.82
C GLN A 53 -11.37 4.13 0.66
N GLN A 54 -12.05 3.83 -0.44
CA GLN A 54 -12.45 2.46 -0.79
C GLN A 54 -12.03 2.14 -2.23
N LEU A 55 -11.66 0.89 -2.47
CA LEU A 55 -11.20 0.47 -3.78
C LEU A 55 -12.38 0.38 -4.76
N PRO A 56 -12.36 1.10 -5.90
CA PRO A 56 -13.37 0.89 -6.94
C PRO A 56 -13.27 -0.52 -7.54
N PRO A 57 -14.30 -1.00 -8.27
CA PRO A 57 -14.27 -2.32 -8.91
C PRO A 57 -13.36 -2.30 -10.16
N ILE A 58 -12.05 -2.21 -9.94
CA ILE A 58 -11.01 -2.00 -10.98
C ILE A 58 -11.09 -3.05 -12.08
N SER A 59 -11.28 -4.33 -11.74
CA SER A 59 -11.39 -5.41 -12.72
C SER A 59 -12.57 -5.23 -13.69
N PHE A 60 -13.68 -4.64 -13.22
CA PHE A 60 -14.83 -4.30 -14.05
C PHE A 60 -14.55 -3.05 -14.91
N ILE A 61 -13.90 -2.02 -14.35
CA ILE A 61 -13.48 -0.82 -15.08
C ILE A 61 -12.51 -1.17 -16.22
N LEU A 62 -11.52 -2.04 -15.97
CA LEU A 62 -10.60 -2.52 -17.00
C LEU A 62 -11.31 -3.38 -18.06
N GLN A 63 -12.28 -4.23 -17.66
CA GLN A 63 -13.11 -4.98 -18.62
C GLN A 63 -13.89 -4.02 -19.54
N LEU A 64 -14.50 -2.96 -18.99
CA LEU A 64 -15.14 -1.91 -19.79
C LEU A 64 -14.15 -1.23 -20.74
N ARG A 65 -12.94 -0.88 -20.27
CA ARG A 65 -11.90 -0.26 -21.11
C ARG A 65 -11.51 -1.15 -22.28
N SER A 66 -11.41 -2.45 -22.05
CA SER A 66 -11.00 -3.43 -23.07
C SER A 66 -12.00 -3.57 -24.22
N GLU A 67 -13.28 -3.25 -23.99
CA GLU A 67 -14.38 -3.27 -24.98
C GLU A 67 -14.65 -1.87 -25.60
N ARG A 68 -14.06 -0.78 -25.07
CA ARG A 68 -14.18 0.62 -25.55
C ARG A 68 -12.81 1.25 -25.80
N ARG A 69 -11.95 0.59 -26.56
CA ARG A 69 -10.58 1.09 -26.82
C ARG A 69 -10.56 2.29 -27.75
N GLU A 70 -11.55 2.39 -28.63
CA GLU A 70 -11.76 3.48 -29.59
C GLU A 70 -12.23 4.79 -28.94
N ALA A 71 -12.85 4.73 -27.76
CA ALA A 71 -13.17 5.91 -26.96
C ALA A 71 -11.89 6.54 -26.39
N ASN A 72 -11.82 7.87 -26.36
CA ASN A 72 -10.75 8.55 -25.63
C ASN A 72 -10.98 8.40 -24.11
N LEU A 73 -9.94 8.63 -23.29
CA LEU A 73 -10.00 8.37 -21.85
C LEU A 73 -10.99 9.27 -21.10
N PHE A 74 -11.24 10.50 -21.57
CA PHE A 74 -12.18 11.44 -20.98
C PHE A 74 -13.63 11.07 -21.32
N ASP A 75 -13.92 10.77 -22.59
CA ASP A 75 -15.24 10.25 -23.00
C ASP A 75 -15.58 8.98 -22.18
N PHE A 76 -14.61 8.08 -22.04
CA PHE A 76 -14.75 6.83 -21.27
C PHE A 76 -14.90 7.08 -19.76
N LYS A 77 -14.29 8.14 -19.22
CA LYS A 77 -14.47 8.56 -17.81
C LYS A 77 -15.92 8.99 -17.56
N ASP A 78 -16.48 9.80 -18.46
CA ASP A 78 -17.86 10.27 -18.34
C ASP A 78 -18.89 9.12 -18.51
N GLU A 79 -18.60 8.13 -19.37
CA GLU A 79 -19.41 6.91 -19.51
C GLU A 79 -19.42 5.99 -18.26
N ILE A 80 -18.33 5.96 -17.48
CA ILE A 80 -18.22 5.08 -16.30
C ILE A 80 -19.00 5.60 -15.10
N ALA A 81 -19.06 6.92 -14.90
CA ALA A 81 -19.64 7.51 -13.69
C ALA A 81 -21.12 7.07 -13.46
N PRO A 82 -22.01 7.08 -14.48
CA PRO A 82 -23.38 6.55 -14.34
C PRO A 82 -23.41 5.06 -13.99
N LEU A 83 -22.57 4.24 -14.64
CA LEU A 83 -22.50 2.78 -14.40
C LEU A 83 -22.17 2.45 -12.94
N LEU A 84 -21.24 3.18 -12.33
CA LEU A 84 -20.87 3.01 -10.92
C LEU A 84 -22.01 3.44 -9.98
N ILE A 85 -22.77 4.49 -10.31
CA ILE A 85 -23.96 4.90 -9.53
C ILE A 85 -25.06 3.82 -9.58
N PHE A 86 -25.30 3.18 -10.73
CA PHE A 86 -26.23 2.05 -10.82
C PHE A 86 -25.80 0.85 -9.97
N LEU A 87 -24.51 0.50 -9.98
CA LEU A 87 -23.97 -0.57 -9.12
C LEU A 87 -24.17 -0.25 -7.63
N ASN A 88 -23.95 1.01 -7.23
CA ASN A 88 -24.17 1.47 -5.86
C ASN A 88 -25.66 1.40 -5.49
N LEU A 89 -26.57 1.89 -6.35
CA LEU A 89 -28.02 1.82 -6.12
C LEU A 89 -28.48 0.37 -5.91
N LEU A 90 -28.11 -0.55 -6.81
CA LEU A 90 -28.50 -1.96 -6.74
C LEU A 90 -27.99 -2.65 -5.45
N GLY A 91 -26.80 -2.27 -4.97
CA GLY A 91 -26.28 -2.73 -3.68
C GLY A 91 -27.03 -2.13 -2.47
N GLN A 92 -27.33 -0.82 -2.51
CA GLN A 92 -28.02 -0.12 -1.42
C GLN A 92 -29.50 -0.50 -1.27
N LEU A 93 -30.17 -0.88 -2.37
CA LEU A 93 -31.57 -1.30 -2.33
C LEU A 93 -31.80 -2.59 -1.53
N LYS A 94 -30.77 -3.43 -1.33
CA LYS A 94 -30.82 -4.69 -0.56
C LYS A 94 -32.08 -5.50 -0.85
N ASP A 95 -32.21 -5.92 -2.10
CA ASP A 95 -33.43 -6.55 -2.60
C ASP A 95 -33.11 -7.65 -3.60
N ASP A 96 -33.40 -8.89 -3.21
CA ASP A 96 -32.86 -10.12 -3.81
C ASP A 96 -33.29 -10.36 -5.27
N LYS A 97 -34.42 -9.78 -5.72
CA LYS A 97 -34.79 -9.83 -7.16
C LYS A 97 -33.92 -8.89 -8.04
N LEU A 98 -33.21 -7.91 -7.46
CA LEU A 98 -32.31 -6.97 -8.17
C LEU A 98 -30.82 -7.27 -7.89
N GLY A 99 -30.49 -7.62 -6.65
CA GLY A 99 -29.12 -7.85 -6.19
C GLY A 99 -28.74 -9.33 -6.10
N GLY A 100 -27.58 -9.69 -6.62
CA GLY A 100 -26.99 -11.02 -6.46
C GLY A 100 -25.59 -11.11 -7.07
N GLY A 101 -24.81 -12.15 -6.71
CA GLY A 101 -23.39 -12.25 -7.08
C GLY A 101 -23.06 -12.33 -8.59
N LYS A 102 -24.07 -12.32 -9.48
CA LYS A 102 -23.90 -12.31 -10.95
C LYS A 102 -24.31 -10.99 -11.61
N THR A 103 -24.88 -10.04 -10.86
CA THR A 103 -25.44 -8.79 -11.43
C THR A 103 -24.40 -7.95 -12.17
N ILE A 104 -23.17 -7.81 -11.63
CA ILE A 104 -22.07 -7.08 -12.28
C ILE A 104 -21.72 -7.68 -13.65
N ALA A 105 -21.58 -9.00 -13.74
CA ALA A 105 -21.22 -9.68 -14.99
C ALA A 105 -22.33 -9.63 -16.05
N ILE A 106 -23.59 -9.45 -15.65
CA ILE A 106 -24.74 -9.33 -16.54
C ILE A 106 -24.91 -7.87 -17.00
N LEU A 107 -24.69 -6.89 -16.11
CA LEU A 107 -24.59 -5.46 -16.47
C LEU A 107 -23.47 -5.21 -17.49
N PHE A 108 -22.29 -5.79 -17.28
CA PHE A 108 -21.19 -5.73 -18.26
C PHE A 108 -21.61 -6.23 -19.64
N ARG A 109 -22.27 -7.40 -19.71
CA ARG A 109 -22.78 -7.97 -20.98
C ARG A 109 -23.84 -7.08 -21.62
N PHE A 110 -24.67 -6.41 -20.83
CA PHE A 110 -25.73 -5.53 -21.32
C PHE A 110 -25.14 -4.26 -21.93
N TYR A 111 -24.22 -3.61 -21.21
CA TYR A 111 -23.43 -2.50 -21.72
C TYR A 111 -22.70 -2.88 -23.02
N ARG A 112 -22.01 -4.02 -23.04
CA ARG A 112 -21.30 -4.48 -24.25
C ARG A 112 -22.23 -4.72 -25.44
N ILE A 113 -23.41 -5.34 -25.24
CA ILE A 113 -24.34 -5.53 -26.36
C ILE A 113 -24.86 -4.20 -26.88
N LYS A 114 -25.14 -3.23 -26.01
CA LYS A 114 -25.53 -1.87 -26.40
C LYS A 114 -24.44 -1.20 -27.22
N VAL A 115 -23.22 -1.13 -26.69
CA VAL A 115 -22.02 -0.65 -27.40
C VAL A 115 -21.85 -1.31 -28.76
N CYS A 116 -21.83 -2.64 -28.84
CA CYS A 116 -21.64 -3.35 -30.11
C CYS A 116 -22.82 -3.25 -31.09
N SER A 117 -23.99 -2.76 -30.65
CA SER A 117 -25.16 -2.55 -31.51
C SER A 117 -25.32 -1.10 -31.97
N GLU A 118 -24.77 -0.14 -31.23
CA GLU A 118 -24.89 1.31 -31.48
C GLU A 118 -23.54 1.94 -31.95
N ALA A 119 -22.48 1.12 -32.06
CA ALA A 119 -21.14 1.52 -32.48
C ALA A 119 -21.10 2.18 -33.88
N GLY A 120 -20.96 3.51 -33.88
CA GLY A 120 -20.77 4.33 -35.08
C GLY A 120 -21.99 5.13 -35.53
N GLU A 121 -23.16 4.96 -34.90
CA GLU A 121 -24.38 5.72 -35.24
C GLU A 121 -24.71 6.85 -34.25
N HIS A 122 -24.27 6.74 -32.98
CA HIS A 122 -24.62 7.66 -31.89
C HIS A 122 -23.42 8.36 -31.25
N ARG A 123 -23.67 9.51 -30.61
CA ARG A 123 -22.68 10.18 -29.73
C ARG A 123 -22.53 9.42 -28.40
N ALA A 124 -21.40 9.60 -27.71
CA ALA A 124 -21.18 8.99 -26.39
C ALA A 124 -22.30 9.31 -25.39
N ASP A 125 -22.71 10.60 -25.34
CA ASP A 125 -23.83 11.06 -24.52
C ASP A 125 -25.12 10.28 -24.81
N GLU A 126 -25.53 10.20 -26.08
CA GLU A 126 -26.76 9.50 -26.52
C GLU A 126 -26.75 8.00 -26.15
N LEU A 127 -25.59 7.34 -26.24
CA LEU A 127 -25.41 5.94 -25.85
C LEU A 127 -25.59 5.76 -24.33
N VAL A 128 -25.04 6.67 -23.53
CA VAL A 128 -25.21 6.71 -22.07
C VAL A 128 -26.68 6.95 -21.71
N GLU A 129 -27.33 7.95 -22.31
CA GLU A 129 -28.74 8.25 -22.10
C GLU A 129 -29.64 7.04 -22.40
N ASN A 130 -29.46 6.41 -23.56
CA ASN A 130 -30.19 5.20 -23.96
C ASN A 130 -29.95 4.03 -23.00
N PHE A 131 -28.70 3.83 -22.55
CA PHE A 131 -28.36 2.81 -21.56
C PHE A 131 -29.07 3.04 -20.22
N ILE A 132 -29.08 4.29 -19.72
CA ILE A 132 -29.74 4.68 -18.46
C ILE A 132 -31.25 4.41 -18.55
N VAL A 133 -31.88 4.82 -19.65
CA VAL A 133 -33.33 4.61 -19.88
C VAL A 133 -33.67 3.13 -19.89
N ASP A 134 -32.97 2.33 -20.69
CA ASP A 134 -33.26 0.90 -20.82
C ASP A 134 -32.97 0.12 -19.53
N LEU A 135 -31.91 0.46 -18.79
CA LEU A 135 -31.63 -0.19 -17.51
C LEU A 135 -32.72 0.13 -16.46
N CYS A 136 -33.16 1.39 -16.37
CA CYS A 136 -34.28 1.79 -15.51
C CYS A 136 -35.59 1.05 -15.89
N LYS A 137 -35.94 0.99 -17.17
CA LYS A 137 -37.09 0.22 -17.69
C LYS A 137 -37.03 -1.24 -17.21
N LEU A 138 -35.87 -1.91 -17.39
CA LEU A 138 -35.71 -3.33 -17.05
C LEU A 138 -35.70 -3.58 -15.53
N ILE A 139 -35.19 -2.63 -14.73
CA ILE A 139 -35.30 -2.65 -13.26
C ILE A 139 -36.77 -2.60 -12.81
N LEU A 140 -37.59 -1.74 -13.44
CA LEU A 140 -39.03 -1.69 -13.15
C LEU A 140 -39.75 -2.97 -13.59
N VAL A 141 -39.47 -3.51 -14.78
CA VAL A 141 -40.07 -4.77 -15.26
C VAL A 141 -39.73 -5.95 -14.32
N ALA A 142 -38.48 -6.04 -13.86
CA ALA A 142 -38.06 -7.04 -12.86
C ALA A 142 -38.77 -6.89 -11.50
N ARG A 143 -39.40 -5.73 -11.22
CA ARG A 143 -40.23 -5.50 -10.04
C ARG A 143 -41.71 -5.78 -10.27
N ILE A 144 -42.23 -5.52 -11.48
CA ILE A 144 -43.63 -5.77 -11.84
C ILE A 144 -43.95 -7.27 -11.84
N ILE A 145 -43.06 -8.09 -12.39
CA ILE A 145 -43.33 -9.51 -12.61
C ILE A 145 -43.25 -10.26 -11.27
N ASP A 146 -44.38 -10.36 -10.59
CA ASP A 146 -44.45 -11.01 -9.27
C ASP A 146 -44.56 -12.54 -9.36
N LYS A 147 -43.55 -13.13 -9.98
CA LYS A 147 -43.25 -14.56 -9.91
C LYS A 147 -41.95 -14.73 -9.12
N GLU A 148 -41.93 -15.64 -8.16
CA GLU A 148 -40.79 -15.88 -7.26
C GLU A 148 -39.46 -16.17 -7.98
N ALA A 149 -39.51 -16.68 -9.22
CA ALA A 149 -38.33 -17.01 -10.01
C ALA A 149 -37.68 -15.81 -10.71
N ILE A 150 -38.45 -14.78 -11.13
CA ILE A 150 -37.96 -13.81 -12.11
C ILE A 150 -37.18 -12.70 -11.43
N THR A 151 -35.87 -12.69 -11.67
CA THR A 151 -34.93 -11.67 -11.19
C THR A 151 -34.49 -10.76 -12.34
N LEU A 152 -33.90 -9.60 -12.03
CA LEU A 152 -33.26 -8.71 -12.99
C LEU A 152 -32.24 -9.45 -13.88
N ASN A 153 -31.54 -10.43 -13.30
CA ASN A 153 -30.62 -11.27 -14.04
C ASN A 153 -31.31 -12.09 -15.13
N GLU A 154 -32.53 -12.58 -14.90
CA GLU A 154 -33.31 -13.31 -15.91
C GLU A 154 -33.86 -12.36 -16.99
N VAL A 155 -34.43 -11.22 -16.56
CA VAL A 155 -34.95 -10.16 -17.45
C VAL A 155 -33.86 -9.67 -18.40
N LEU A 156 -32.67 -9.34 -17.88
CA LEU A 156 -31.51 -8.98 -18.69
C LEU A 156 -31.07 -10.13 -19.60
N ASN A 157 -31.01 -11.38 -19.12
CA ASN A 157 -30.60 -12.51 -19.97
C ASN A 157 -31.55 -12.78 -21.15
N ILE A 158 -32.85 -12.45 -21.05
CA ILE A 158 -33.80 -12.54 -22.17
C ILE A 158 -33.43 -11.55 -23.28
N VAL A 159 -33.14 -10.29 -22.92
CA VAL A 159 -32.67 -9.25 -23.85
C VAL A 159 -31.29 -9.62 -24.42
N LEU A 160 -30.35 -10.06 -23.58
CA LEU A 160 -28.99 -10.44 -23.98
C LEU A 160 -28.94 -11.60 -24.99
N ARG A 161 -29.93 -12.50 -24.97
CA ARG A 161 -30.05 -13.60 -25.94
C ARG A 161 -30.61 -13.16 -27.29
N LYS A 162 -30.89 -11.86 -27.48
CA LYS A 162 -31.58 -11.28 -28.65
C LYS A 162 -32.94 -11.94 -28.93
N GLN A 163 -33.62 -12.44 -27.90
CA GLN A 163 -34.92 -13.11 -28.04
C GLN A 163 -36.08 -12.11 -28.11
N THR A 164 -35.93 -10.93 -27.50
CA THR A 164 -36.88 -9.80 -27.53
C THR A 164 -36.13 -8.47 -27.38
N SER A 165 -36.73 -7.36 -27.81
CA SER A 165 -36.23 -6.01 -27.54
C SER A 165 -36.59 -5.54 -26.12
N VAL A 166 -35.95 -4.46 -25.65
CA VAL A 166 -36.29 -3.83 -24.36
C VAL A 166 -37.76 -3.39 -24.34
N ASP A 167 -38.25 -2.77 -25.41
CA ASP A 167 -39.63 -2.29 -25.46
C ASP A 167 -40.67 -3.43 -25.48
N GLN A 168 -40.35 -4.58 -26.09
CA GLN A 168 -41.18 -5.79 -26.00
C GLN A 168 -41.23 -6.35 -24.56
N VAL A 169 -40.11 -6.31 -23.84
CA VAL A 169 -40.04 -6.71 -22.43
C VAL A 169 -40.83 -5.73 -21.54
N VAL A 170 -40.80 -4.43 -21.86
CA VAL A 170 -41.63 -3.40 -21.21
C VAL A 170 -43.12 -3.62 -21.51
N GLU A 171 -43.50 -3.95 -22.74
CA GLU A 171 -44.89 -4.23 -23.10
C GLU A 171 -45.44 -5.43 -22.30
N ILE A 172 -44.66 -6.51 -22.15
CA ILE A 172 -45.01 -7.66 -21.30
C ILE A 172 -45.11 -7.23 -19.81
N GLY A 173 -44.24 -6.34 -19.35
CA GLY A 173 -44.33 -5.73 -18.02
C GLY A 173 -45.62 -4.95 -17.83
N LEU A 174 -46.00 -4.10 -18.79
CA LEU A 174 -47.24 -3.32 -18.76
C LEU A 174 -48.49 -4.21 -18.82
N GLN A 175 -48.47 -5.29 -19.60
CA GLN A 175 -49.57 -6.27 -19.66
C GLN A 175 -49.71 -7.11 -18.38
N THR A 176 -48.63 -7.28 -17.61
CA THR A 176 -48.65 -7.99 -16.31
C THR A 176 -48.95 -7.06 -15.12
N LEU A 177 -49.07 -5.75 -15.36
CA LEU A 177 -49.36 -4.75 -14.35
C LEU A 177 -50.84 -4.82 -13.92
N GLY A 178 -51.10 -5.47 -12.79
CA GLY A 178 -52.44 -5.52 -12.19
C GLY A 178 -52.91 -4.17 -11.64
N SER A 179 -54.14 -4.13 -11.11
CA SER A 179 -54.77 -2.94 -10.50
C SER A 179 -54.22 -2.61 -9.10
N GLN A 180 -52.90 -2.63 -8.93
CA GLN A 180 -52.21 -2.27 -7.68
C GLN A 180 -51.99 -0.75 -7.60
N SER A 181 -51.84 -0.22 -6.38
CA SER A 181 -51.75 1.23 -6.13
C SER A 181 -50.50 1.91 -6.69
N TYR A 182 -49.43 1.16 -7.00
CA TYR A 182 -48.26 1.69 -7.73
C TYR A 182 -48.41 1.65 -9.27
N ALA A 183 -49.45 1.02 -9.82
CA ALA A 183 -49.56 0.77 -11.26
C ALA A 183 -49.55 2.06 -12.10
N SER A 184 -50.17 3.14 -11.62
CA SER A 184 -50.17 4.44 -12.30
C SER A 184 -48.77 5.06 -12.39
N ALA A 185 -47.93 4.89 -11.36
CA ALA A 185 -46.55 5.39 -11.36
C ALA A 185 -45.66 4.59 -12.33
N PHE A 186 -45.84 3.27 -12.39
CA PHE A 186 -45.12 2.41 -13.34
C PHE A 186 -45.57 2.64 -14.78
N GLN A 187 -46.88 2.78 -15.05
CA GLN A 187 -47.40 3.14 -16.38
C GLN A 187 -46.84 4.48 -16.86
N LYS A 188 -46.82 5.49 -15.98
CA LYS A 188 -46.27 6.81 -16.31
C LYS A 188 -44.78 6.75 -16.67
N CYS A 189 -43.97 5.95 -15.96
CA CYS A 189 -42.54 5.83 -16.25
C CYS A 189 -42.24 4.93 -17.47
N LEU A 190 -43.02 3.87 -17.68
CA LEU A 190 -42.78 2.90 -18.77
C LEU A 190 -43.48 3.27 -20.09
N GLY A 191 -44.43 4.21 -20.07
CA GLY A 191 -45.18 4.66 -21.24
C GLY A 191 -44.37 5.46 -22.27
N GLY A 192 -43.13 5.84 -21.94
CA GLY A 192 -42.21 6.56 -22.84
C GLY A 192 -41.82 7.94 -22.32
N LEU A 193 -40.94 8.61 -23.08
CA LEU A 193 -40.65 10.04 -22.89
C LEU A 193 -41.87 10.85 -23.39
N PRO A 194 -42.34 11.86 -22.64
CA PRO A 194 -43.43 12.71 -23.10
C PRO A 194 -43.01 13.48 -24.35
N SER A 195 -43.97 13.75 -25.24
CA SER A 195 -43.68 14.51 -26.46
C SER A 195 -43.30 15.97 -26.13
N LEU A 196 -42.60 16.63 -27.06
CA LEU A 196 -42.33 18.08 -26.94
C LEU A 196 -43.61 18.91 -26.85
N GLU A 197 -44.72 18.41 -27.39
CA GLU A 197 -46.04 19.05 -27.31
C GLU A 197 -46.71 18.85 -25.94
N GLU A 198 -46.50 17.70 -25.30
CA GLU A 198 -46.98 17.44 -23.93
C GLU A 198 -46.24 18.27 -22.88
N MET A 199 -44.98 18.67 -23.12
CA MET A 199 -44.23 19.53 -22.19
C MET A 199 -44.74 20.99 -22.17
N ALA A 200 -45.36 21.47 -23.25
CA ALA A 200 -45.85 22.86 -23.34
C ALA A 200 -47.14 23.12 -22.54
N CYS A 201 -47.95 22.08 -22.28
CA CYS A 201 -49.26 22.23 -21.62
C CYS A 201 -49.20 22.35 -20.08
N TRP A 202 -48.01 22.46 -19.47
CA TRP A 202 -47.84 22.51 -18.00
C TRP A 202 -47.07 23.75 -17.51
N GLU A 203 -46.93 24.80 -18.34
CA GLU A 203 -46.34 26.08 -17.93
C GLU A 203 -47.37 27.05 -17.29
N GLU A 204 -48.68 26.74 -17.36
CA GLU A 204 -49.77 27.59 -16.84
C GLU A 204 -50.54 26.93 -15.67
N GLU A 205 -49.92 26.84 -14.49
CA GLU A 205 -50.62 26.59 -13.20
C GLU A 205 -49.73 27.04 -12.00
N ASP A 206 -49.31 28.31 -12.01
CA ASP A 206 -48.78 28.99 -10.82
C ASP A 206 -49.94 29.74 -10.13
N ASP A 207 -50.65 29.05 -9.22
CA ASP A 207 -51.70 29.65 -8.39
C ASP A 207 -51.12 30.53 -7.26
N GLU A 208 -51.93 31.51 -6.86
CA GLU A 208 -51.60 32.68 -6.05
C GLU A 208 -51.21 32.41 -4.58
N GLU A 209 -50.41 33.35 -4.05
CA GLU A 209 -50.25 33.80 -2.64
C GLU A 209 -50.57 32.86 -1.45
N GLY A 210 -49.57 32.66 -0.58
CA GLY A 210 -49.75 31.99 0.71
C GLY A 210 -48.51 32.05 1.61
N ASP A 211 -48.23 33.22 2.20
CA ASP A 211 -47.19 33.39 3.23
C ASP A 211 -47.60 32.75 4.56
N GLU A 212 -47.10 31.55 4.89
CA GLU A 212 -46.96 31.11 6.28
C GLU A 212 -45.58 30.44 6.52
N GLU A 213 -44.91 30.89 7.58
CA GLU A 213 -43.58 30.40 7.97
C GLU A 213 -43.67 28.99 8.59
N ASN A 214 -43.23 27.95 7.87
CA ASN A 214 -42.68 26.77 8.52
C ASN A 214 -41.72 25.96 7.63
N GLU A 215 -40.86 25.20 8.31
CA GLU A 215 -39.87 24.22 7.84
C GLU A 215 -39.61 24.13 6.32
N LYS A 216 -38.36 24.45 5.91
CA LYS A 216 -37.86 24.18 4.55
C LYS A 216 -37.63 22.68 4.33
N GLU A 217 -38.72 21.93 4.26
CA GLU A 217 -38.76 20.64 3.60
C GLU A 217 -38.29 20.87 2.16
N LYS A 218 -37.12 20.30 1.80
CA LYS A 218 -36.51 20.51 0.48
C LYS A 218 -37.39 19.87 -0.59
N ARG A 219 -38.33 20.64 -1.16
CA ARG A 219 -39.14 20.24 -2.32
C ARG A 219 -38.20 19.65 -3.40
N PRO A 220 -38.53 18.50 -4.01
CA PRO A 220 -37.71 17.93 -5.07
C PRO A 220 -37.56 18.91 -6.24
N ARG A 221 -36.39 18.93 -6.87
CA ARG A 221 -36.10 19.79 -8.03
C ARG A 221 -37.13 19.54 -9.15
N LYS A 222 -37.65 20.60 -9.80
CA LYS A 222 -38.26 20.45 -11.13
C LYS A 222 -37.14 19.93 -12.08
N PRO A 223 -37.38 18.86 -12.87
CA PRO A 223 -36.37 18.31 -13.79
C PRO A 223 -36.09 19.28 -14.94
N ALA A 224 -34.85 19.31 -15.44
CA ALA A 224 -34.40 20.27 -16.44
C ALA A 224 -34.46 19.74 -17.88
N SER A 225 -34.46 18.42 -18.05
CA SER A 225 -34.58 17.71 -19.33
C SER A 225 -35.68 16.64 -19.30
N SER A 226 -36.05 16.11 -20.48
CA SER A 226 -36.97 14.97 -20.60
C SER A 226 -36.40 13.71 -19.94
N LEU A 227 -35.07 13.55 -19.93
CA LEU A 227 -34.37 12.44 -19.29
C LEU A 227 -34.28 12.58 -17.76
N ASP A 228 -34.02 13.79 -17.23
CA ASP A 228 -34.17 14.08 -15.79
C ASP A 228 -35.58 13.72 -15.31
N ARG A 229 -36.58 14.03 -16.14
CA ARG A 229 -37.98 13.72 -15.83
C ARG A 229 -38.21 12.20 -15.79
N PHE A 230 -37.66 11.46 -16.73
CA PHE A 230 -37.73 10.00 -16.74
C PHE A 230 -37.05 9.38 -15.50
N VAL A 231 -35.83 9.82 -15.15
CA VAL A 231 -35.13 9.33 -13.94
C VAL A 231 -35.91 9.69 -12.66
N PHE A 232 -36.52 10.87 -12.60
CA PHE A 232 -37.39 11.26 -11.49
C PHE A 232 -38.66 10.41 -11.37
N ASP A 233 -39.35 10.15 -12.49
CA ASP A 233 -40.55 9.31 -12.50
C ASP A 233 -40.20 7.81 -12.23
N PHE A 234 -39.00 7.35 -12.63
CA PHE A 234 -38.43 6.05 -12.22
C PHE A 234 -38.22 5.95 -10.70
N CYS A 235 -37.57 6.96 -10.10
CA CYS A 235 -37.38 7.01 -8.65
C CYS A 235 -38.73 7.01 -7.91
N LYS A 236 -39.71 7.78 -8.39
CA LYS A 236 -41.07 7.78 -7.83
C LYS A 236 -41.78 6.42 -7.95
N ALA A 237 -41.62 5.72 -9.06
CA ALA A 237 -42.19 4.38 -9.23
C ALA A 237 -41.62 3.39 -8.19
N LEU A 238 -40.29 3.36 -8.00
CA LEU A 238 -39.67 2.52 -6.97
C LEU A 238 -40.04 2.95 -5.54
N GLN A 239 -40.11 4.25 -5.25
CA GLN A 239 -40.55 4.76 -3.95
C GLN A 239 -41.97 4.30 -3.62
N ALA A 240 -42.91 4.40 -4.57
CA ALA A 240 -44.28 3.94 -4.41
C ALA A 240 -44.34 2.42 -4.14
N PHE A 241 -43.61 1.62 -4.93
CA PHE A 241 -43.52 0.16 -4.73
C PHE A 241 -43.03 -0.20 -3.32
N TYR A 242 -41.92 0.39 -2.88
CA TYR A 242 -41.36 0.08 -1.56
C TYR A 242 -42.22 0.56 -0.40
N ALA A 243 -42.88 1.73 -0.51
CA ALA A 243 -43.81 2.21 0.50
C ALA A 243 -45.02 1.28 0.68
N ILE A 244 -45.57 0.77 -0.42
CA ILE A 244 -46.71 -0.17 -0.40
C ILE A 244 -46.27 -1.52 0.20
N ARG A 245 -45.10 -2.04 -0.18
CA ARG A 245 -44.57 -3.30 0.37
C ARG A 245 -44.31 -3.22 1.87
N ALA A 246 -43.76 -2.10 2.36
CA ALA A 246 -43.55 -1.90 3.79
C ALA A 246 -44.89 -1.77 4.57
N ALA A 247 -45.95 -1.31 3.92
CA ALA A 247 -47.29 -1.20 4.51
C ALA A 247 -48.11 -2.52 4.47
N SER A 248 -47.70 -3.51 3.68
CA SER A 248 -48.37 -4.82 3.59
C SER A 248 -47.82 -5.89 4.55
N GLU A 249 -46.71 -5.62 5.24
CA GLU A 249 -46.06 -6.54 6.18
C GLU A 249 -46.53 -6.27 7.61
N GLU A 250 -46.75 -7.33 8.40
CA GLU A 250 -47.24 -7.23 9.79
C GLU A 250 -46.23 -7.77 10.81
N GLY A 251 -46.33 -7.31 12.06
CA GLY A 251 -45.56 -7.83 13.19
C GLY A 251 -44.06 -7.49 13.16
N TYR A 252 -43.20 -8.48 13.43
CA TYR A 252 -41.75 -8.28 13.56
C TYR A 252 -41.08 -7.89 12.24
N GLU A 253 -41.56 -8.42 11.11
CA GLU A 253 -41.01 -8.11 9.78
C GLU A 253 -41.36 -6.67 9.35
N ALA A 254 -42.51 -6.11 9.77
CA ALA A 254 -42.84 -4.70 9.54
C ALA A 254 -41.78 -3.73 10.11
N GLY A 255 -41.26 -4.00 11.31
CA GLY A 255 -40.19 -3.19 11.92
C GLY A 255 -38.84 -3.28 11.21
N LYS A 256 -38.60 -4.38 10.48
CA LYS A 256 -37.40 -4.62 9.67
C LYS A 256 -37.54 -4.00 8.28
N GLU A 257 -38.68 -4.19 7.61
CA GLU A 257 -38.98 -3.54 6.32
C GLU A 257 -39.10 -2.01 6.45
N CYS A 258 -39.63 -1.44 7.54
CA CYS A 258 -39.58 0.01 7.76
C CYS A 258 -38.14 0.58 7.86
N LYS A 259 -37.20 -0.16 8.46
CA LYS A 259 -35.78 0.22 8.49
C LYS A 259 -35.12 0.07 7.10
N MET A 260 -35.49 -0.96 6.35
CA MET A 260 -35.04 -1.11 4.96
C MET A 260 -35.64 -0.04 4.03
N LEU A 261 -36.91 0.33 4.21
CA LEU A 261 -37.58 1.40 3.48
C LEU A 261 -36.81 2.70 3.61
N ASN A 262 -36.51 3.15 4.83
CA ASN A 262 -35.72 4.38 5.04
C ASN A 262 -34.35 4.34 4.34
N THR A 263 -33.70 3.16 4.31
CA THR A 263 -32.43 2.96 3.60
C THR A 263 -32.62 3.07 2.08
N ARG A 264 -33.65 2.42 1.52
CA ARG A 264 -34.02 2.45 0.10
C ARG A 264 -34.45 3.85 -0.37
N LEU A 265 -35.23 4.56 0.44
CA LEU A 265 -35.66 5.93 0.16
C LEU A 265 -34.49 6.93 0.18
N ALA A 266 -33.52 6.76 1.09
CA ALA A 266 -32.29 7.54 1.08
C ALA A 266 -31.48 7.28 -0.22
N ALA A 267 -31.28 6.01 -0.58
CA ALA A 267 -30.58 5.65 -1.83
C ALA A 267 -31.26 6.23 -3.08
N LEU A 268 -32.60 6.15 -3.17
CA LEU A 268 -33.38 6.72 -4.28
C LEU A 268 -33.42 8.26 -4.29
N LYS A 269 -33.07 8.92 -3.18
CA LYS A 269 -32.94 10.38 -3.08
C LYS A 269 -31.54 10.88 -3.44
N GLU A 270 -30.53 10.03 -3.26
CA GLU A 270 -29.13 10.26 -3.62
C GLU A 270 -28.80 9.81 -5.06
N PHE A 271 -29.73 9.13 -5.73
CA PHE A 271 -29.56 8.63 -7.10
C PHE A 271 -29.71 9.73 -8.16
N ASP A 272 -28.58 10.20 -8.67
CA ASP A 272 -28.49 11.17 -9.78
C ASP A 272 -27.42 10.69 -10.81
N PRO A 273 -27.76 9.73 -11.69
CA PRO A 273 -26.81 9.15 -12.63
C PRO A 273 -26.43 10.09 -13.79
N LEU A 274 -27.21 11.16 -14.03
CA LEU A 274 -27.02 12.09 -15.15
C LEU A 274 -25.99 13.18 -14.84
N HIS A 275 -25.86 13.55 -13.57
CA HIS A 275 -24.86 14.52 -13.09
C HIS A 275 -23.67 13.81 -12.41
N ALA A 276 -23.47 12.52 -12.71
CA ALA A 276 -22.38 11.71 -12.21
C ALA A 276 -21.06 12.11 -12.89
N ILE A 277 -20.10 12.60 -12.12
CA ILE A 277 -18.77 12.97 -12.62
C ILE A 277 -17.72 12.35 -11.70
N ILE A 278 -16.72 11.69 -12.28
CA ILE A 278 -15.53 11.26 -11.53
C ILE A 278 -14.63 12.49 -11.33
N PRO A 279 -14.26 12.83 -10.08
CA PRO A 279 -13.47 14.03 -9.81
C PRO A 279 -12.13 14.01 -10.57
N SER A 280 -11.59 15.20 -10.83
CA SER A 280 -10.16 15.33 -11.17
C SER A 280 -9.28 14.92 -9.98
N PRO A 281 -7.99 14.58 -10.20
CA PRO A 281 -7.06 14.28 -9.11
C PRO A 281 -7.02 15.39 -8.03
N ASP A 282 -6.92 16.66 -8.46
CA ASP A 282 -6.89 17.82 -7.58
C ASP A 282 -8.17 17.96 -6.74
N GLU A 283 -9.35 17.78 -7.35
CA GLU A 283 -10.64 17.81 -6.65
C GLU A 283 -10.78 16.64 -5.67
N ALA A 284 -10.23 15.46 -5.98
CA ALA A 284 -10.24 14.31 -5.10
C ALA A 284 -9.37 14.52 -3.85
N GLU A 285 -8.22 15.19 -3.98
CA GLU A 285 -7.40 15.60 -2.85
C GLU A 285 -8.11 16.64 -1.98
N GLU A 286 -8.76 17.66 -2.57
CA GLU A 286 -9.57 18.60 -1.80
C GLU A 286 -10.71 17.93 -1.03
N ILE A 287 -11.35 16.91 -1.62
CA ILE A 287 -12.40 16.12 -0.95
C ILE A 287 -11.82 15.35 0.22
N ALA A 288 -10.66 14.71 0.05
CA ALA A 288 -9.98 13.98 1.13
C ALA A 288 -9.60 14.92 2.29
N ILE A 289 -8.99 16.07 2.01
CA ILE A 289 -8.63 17.08 3.02
C ILE A 289 -9.87 17.56 3.79
N ARG A 290 -10.96 17.87 3.09
CA ARG A 290 -12.22 18.31 3.73
C ARG A 290 -12.87 17.22 4.57
N ARG A 291 -12.75 15.96 4.16
CA ARG A 291 -13.23 14.80 4.93
C ARG A 291 -12.42 14.63 6.21
N ASP A 292 -11.10 14.68 6.14
CA ASP A 292 -10.23 14.43 7.29
C ASP A 292 -10.39 15.52 8.36
N GLN A 293 -10.48 16.79 7.94
CA GLN A 293 -10.84 17.91 8.82
C GLN A 293 -12.21 17.75 9.52
N SER A 294 -13.17 17.06 8.88
CA SER A 294 -14.48 16.80 9.48
C SER A 294 -14.45 15.70 10.55
N ILE A 295 -13.48 14.79 10.48
CA ILE A 295 -13.29 13.69 11.46
C ILE A 295 -12.67 14.24 12.74
N ASP A 296 -11.65 15.11 12.63
CA ASP A 296 -11.01 15.77 13.79
C ASP A 296 -11.97 16.68 14.58
N SER A 297 -13.07 17.11 13.95
CA SER A 297 -14.04 18.05 14.54
C SER A 297 -15.05 17.41 15.50
N ASN A 298 -15.21 16.08 15.53
CA ASN A 298 -16.19 15.38 16.39
C ASN A 298 -15.72 13.95 16.75
N PRO A 299 -14.97 13.74 17.85
CA PRO A 299 -14.41 12.44 18.21
C PRO A 299 -15.41 11.45 18.86
N ILE A 300 -16.67 11.85 19.07
CA ILE A 300 -17.69 11.04 19.75
C ILE A 300 -18.92 10.85 18.84
N LEU A 301 -18.78 10.01 17.80
CA LEU A 301 -19.88 9.29 17.15
C LEU A 301 -19.33 8.17 16.24
N GLU A 302 -19.54 6.91 16.68
CA GLU A 302 -19.55 5.66 15.90
C GLU A 302 -18.37 5.28 14.98
N ARG A 303 -17.53 4.35 15.47
CA ARG A 303 -16.73 3.41 14.65
C ARG A 303 -17.57 2.19 14.18
N SER A 304 -18.86 2.38 13.91
CA SER A 304 -19.84 1.26 13.86
C SER A 304 -20.88 1.33 12.74
N ALA A 305 -20.54 1.93 11.60
CA ALA A 305 -21.26 1.74 10.34
C ALA A 305 -20.28 1.83 9.16
N PRO A 306 -20.48 1.09 8.04
CA PRO A 306 -19.63 1.25 6.86
C PRO A 306 -19.89 2.62 6.21
N PRO A 307 -18.89 3.51 6.09
CA PRO A 307 -18.99 4.66 5.19
C PRO A 307 -19.07 4.15 3.75
N ARG A 308 -19.71 4.92 2.87
CA ARG A 308 -20.05 4.51 1.50
C ARG A 308 -19.13 5.17 0.46
N LEU A 309 -18.67 4.42 -0.54
CA LEU A 309 -18.41 4.95 -1.90
C LEU A 309 -19.68 5.71 -2.39
N ALA A 310 -19.62 6.85 -3.08
CA ALA A 310 -18.49 7.65 -3.58
C ALA A 310 -18.96 9.13 -3.71
N PRO A 311 -18.10 10.13 -4.02
CA PRO A 311 -18.42 11.54 -3.88
C PRO A 311 -19.01 12.13 -5.16
N SER A 312 -19.67 13.28 -5.02
CA SER A 312 -20.01 14.17 -6.14
C SER A 312 -19.55 15.59 -5.84
N ILE A 313 -18.81 16.19 -6.76
CA ILE A 313 -18.65 17.66 -6.84
C ILE A 313 -18.79 18.07 -8.31
N GLY A 314 -19.74 18.97 -8.53
CA GLY A 314 -20.01 19.62 -9.81
C GLY A 314 -20.88 20.87 -9.58
N ARG A 315 -20.26 21.98 -9.17
CA ARG A 315 -20.88 23.32 -9.01
C ARG A 315 -22.11 23.45 -8.10
N ARG A 316 -21.93 23.25 -6.80
CA ARG A 316 -22.31 24.24 -5.76
C ARG A 316 -21.24 24.25 -4.66
N SER A 317 -20.71 25.43 -4.32
CA SER A 317 -19.63 25.56 -3.33
C SER A 317 -20.08 25.20 -1.92
N LEU A 318 -19.24 24.45 -1.20
CA LEU A 318 -19.50 23.81 0.09
C LEU A 318 -19.41 24.78 1.30
N ALA A 319 -19.97 25.99 1.19
CA ALA A 319 -19.76 27.10 2.13
C ALA A 319 -21.00 27.48 2.98
N GLY A 320 -21.98 26.58 3.14
CA GLY A 320 -23.32 26.96 3.63
C GLY A 320 -24.04 25.95 4.53
N LEU A 321 -23.33 25.12 5.30
CA LEU A 321 -23.95 24.09 6.16
C LEU A 321 -23.43 23.98 7.60
N TYR A 322 -22.69 24.99 8.09
CA TYR A 322 -22.42 25.16 9.52
C TYR A 322 -22.91 26.53 10.03
N ARG A 323 -24.21 26.60 10.37
CA ARG A 323 -24.74 27.55 11.35
C ARG A 323 -25.96 26.91 12.02
N GLY A 324 -25.82 26.56 13.30
CA GLY A 324 -26.80 25.73 13.99
C GLY A 324 -28.01 26.49 14.54
N SER A 325 -28.99 25.72 15.00
CA SER A 325 -30.00 26.13 15.97
C SER A 325 -30.31 24.94 16.88
N GLY A 326 -30.15 25.10 18.19
CA GLY A 326 -30.62 24.14 19.17
C GLY A 326 -31.51 24.85 20.19
N ARG A 327 -32.58 24.19 20.64
CA ARG A 327 -33.23 24.42 21.94
C ARG A 327 -34.35 23.41 22.24
N SER A 328 -34.30 22.83 23.45
CA SER A 328 -35.40 22.71 24.45
C SER A 328 -36.60 21.79 24.14
N ALA A 329 -37.19 20.96 25.02
CA ALA A 329 -37.03 20.56 26.45
C ALA A 329 -37.74 19.18 26.67
N GLY A 330 -37.73 18.47 27.82
CA GLY A 330 -37.01 18.65 29.10
C GLY A 330 -37.85 18.32 30.37
N GLY A 331 -37.79 17.08 30.89
CA GLY A 331 -38.42 16.61 32.14
C GLY A 331 -38.25 15.08 32.34
N SER A 332 -37.59 14.60 33.40
CA SER A 332 -38.10 14.28 34.76
C SER A 332 -38.88 12.94 34.80
N THR A 333 -38.59 11.93 35.65
CA THR A 333 -38.17 11.85 37.08
C THR A 333 -37.12 10.72 37.31
N GLY A 334 -36.14 10.79 38.24
CA GLY A 334 -36.23 10.41 39.67
C GLY A 334 -36.04 8.89 39.93
N ALA A 335 -35.27 8.37 40.89
CA ALA A 335 -34.49 8.97 41.99
C ALA A 335 -33.52 7.95 42.67
N THR A 336 -32.52 8.46 43.44
CA THR A 336 -31.83 7.83 44.63
C THR A 336 -31.02 6.52 44.47
N ALA A 337 -29.91 6.24 45.18
CA ALA A 337 -29.25 6.92 46.32
C ALA A 337 -27.71 6.67 46.35
N ASP A 338 -26.97 7.55 47.06
CA ASP A 338 -25.90 7.30 48.05
C ASP A 338 -24.77 6.25 47.83
N SER A 339 -23.52 6.44 48.29
CA SER A 339 -22.81 7.58 48.92
C SER A 339 -21.31 7.26 49.13
N ALA A 340 -20.50 8.26 49.52
CA ALA A 340 -19.14 8.18 50.10
C ALA A 340 -18.01 7.66 49.16
N THR A 341 -16.92 8.40 48.88
CA THR A 341 -15.82 8.87 49.76
C THR A 341 -15.13 7.69 50.50
N GLU A 342 -13.81 7.58 50.57
CA GLU A 342 -12.80 8.65 50.68
C GLU A 342 -11.42 8.15 50.16
N ALA A 343 -10.42 9.03 50.08
CA ALA A 343 -9.05 8.68 49.69
C ALA A 343 -8.15 8.53 50.93
N GLU A 344 -7.15 7.64 50.87
CA GLU A 344 -5.80 7.95 51.37
C GLU A 344 -4.74 6.95 50.87
N SER A 345 -3.47 7.23 51.20
CA SER A 345 -2.28 6.65 50.57
C SER A 345 -1.37 5.93 51.59
N ILE A 346 -0.18 5.50 51.11
CA ILE A 346 1.10 5.41 51.86
C ILE A 346 1.50 4.07 52.55
N GLU A 347 2.66 3.60 52.09
CA GLU A 347 3.77 2.87 52.77
C GLU A 347 3.76 1.36 53.07
N ALA A 348 5.02 0.89 53.16
CA ALA A 348 5.46 -0.49 53.34
C ALA A 348 5.74 -0.82 54.81
N GLY A 349 5.78 -2.12 55.14
CA GLY A 349 6.15 -2.58 56.49
C GLY A 349 6.56 -4.05 56.52
N VAL A 350 7.82 -4.30 56.85
CA VAL A 350 8.39 -5.64 57.12
C VAL A 350 7.97 -6.11 58.53
N GLY A 351 7.67 -7.40 58.71
CA GLY A 351 7.35 -7.96 60.04
C GLY A 351 7.38 -9.48 60.11
N THR A 352 8.41 -10.03 60.75
CA THR A 352 8.65 -11.46 60.97
C THR A 352 7.83 -12.05 62.13
N GLY A 353 7.56 -13.37 62.10
CA GLY A 353 7.04 -14.10 63.26
C GLY A 353 6.64 -15.55 62.98
N ALA A 354 7.48 -16.52 63.38
CA ALA A 354 7.22 -17.95 63.24
C ALA A 354 6.78 -18.60 64.56
N VAL A 355 5.87 -19.57 64.51
CA VAL A 355 5.67 -20.62 65.53
C VAL A 355 5.28 -21.92 64.83
N GLU A 356 5.89 -23.03 65.23
CA GLU A 356 5.73 -24.38 64.66
C GLU A 356 4.51 -25.13 65.23
N SER A 357 3.93 -26.08 64.47
CA SER A 357 3.91 -27.51 64.89
C SER A 357 3.20 -28.46 63.89
N SER A 358 3.96 -29.47 63.44
CA SER A 358 3.55 -30.88 63.15
C SER A 358 2.35 -31.22 62.22
N GLY A 359 2.63 -32.00 61.17
CA GLY A 359 1.60 -32.73 60.38
C GLY A 359 2.13 -33.35 59.07
N ASP A 360 2.81 -34.49 59.16
CA ASP A 360 3.52 -35.18 58.06
C ASP A 360 2.61 -35.79 56.97
N ALA A 361 2.94 -35.58 55.68
CA ALA A 361 3.11 -36.62 54.64
C ALA A 361 2.98 -36.08 53.19
N GLY A 362 4.07 -36.07 52.41
CA GLY A 362 4.03 -35.87 50.94
C GLY A 362 5.21 -35.09 50.36
N LYS A 363 6.22 -35.80 49.83
CA LYS A 363 7.50 -35.23 49.35
C LYS A 363 7.33 -34.13 48.29
N THR A 364 7.72 -32.91 48.64
CA THR A 364 8.20 -31.89 47.69
C THR A 364 9.70 -32.09 47.41
N ILE A 365 10.14 -31.71 46.21
CA ILE A 365 11.57 -31.60 45.87
C ILE A 365 12.04 -30.21 46.33
N ASP A 366 13.24 -30.16 46.91
CA ASP A 366 13.76 -28.99 47.63
C ASP A 366 14.35 -27.95 46.64
N PRO A 367 13.78 -26.73 46.54
CA PRO A 367 14.26 -25.72 45.58
C PRO A 367 15.66 -25.19 45.89
N ALA A 368 16.21 -25.47 47.07
CA ALA A 368 17.59 -25.14 47.42
C ALA A 368 18.65 -25.98 46.68
N VAL A 369 18.28 -27.13 46.10
CA VAL A 369 19.24 -28.03 45.40
C VAL A 369 19.46 -27.60 43.93
N LEU A 370 18.53 -26.86 43.33
CA LEU A 370 18.67 -26.33 41.97
C LEU A 370 19.48 -25.03 41.89
N ALA A 371 19.54 -24.25 42.97
CA ALA A 371 20.31 -22.99 43.02
C ALA A 371 21.83 -23.21 43.09
N ALA A 372 22.30 -24.38 43.57
CA ALA A 372 23.71 -24.66 43.84
C ALA A 372 24.51 -25.20 42.62
N ALA A 373 23.93 -25.20 41.41
CA ALA A 373 24.56 -25.71 40.20
C ALA A 373 24.96 -24.63 39.18
N CYS A 374 24.72 -23.34 39.48
CA CYS A 374 25.03 -22.22 38.57
C CYS A 374 26.09 -21.23 39.09
N GLU A 375 26.60 -21.37 40.32
CA GLU A 375 27.69 -20.53 40.85
C GLU A 375 29.03 -21.27 40.83
N ALA A 376 29.58 -21.50 39.63
CA ALA A 376 30.98 -21.92 39.45
C ALA A 376 31.50 -21.66 38.02
N THR A 377 31.66 -20.39 37.63
CA THR A 377 32.75 -19.89 36.75
C THR A 377 32.59 -18.38 36.53
N ASP A 378 33.12 -17.59 37.45
CA ASP A 378 33.52 -16.21 37.15
C ASP A 378 34.87 -16.22 36.43
N ALA A 379 35.07 -15.23 35.56
CA ALA A 379 36.33 -14.85 34.91
C ALA A 379 37.00 -15.91 34.00
N ASP A 380 36.59 -15.91 32.73
CA ASP A 380 37.46 -15.44 31.64
C ASP A 380 36.57 -14.79 30.56
N GLN A 381 36.82 -13.51 30.24
CA GLN A 381 36.19 -12.83 29.11
C GLN A 381 37.07 -13.03 27.87
N ASP A 382 36.90 -14.16 27.19
CA ASP A 382 37.39 -14.31 25.83
C ASP A 382 36.64 -13.31 24.92
N GLU A 383 37.35 -12.35 24.33
CA GLU A 383 36.76 -11.34 23.42
C GLU A 383 36.20 -11.97 22.12
N ASP A 384 36.53 -13.23 21.83
CA ASP A 384 36.02 -14.05 20.70
C ASP A 384 34.79 -14.93 21.05
N ALA A 385 34.27 -14.87 22.29
CA ALA A 385 33.15 -15.72 22.70
C ALA A 385 31.82 -15.28 22.08
N ALA A 386 31.10 -16.22 21.43
CA ALA A 386 29.82 -15.94 20.81
C ALA A 386 28.79 -15.35 21.82
N PRO A 387 27.97 -14.36 21.41
CA PRO A 387 26.99 -13.71 22.27
C PRO A 387 26.09 -14.71 23.00
N THR A 388 25.80 -14.46 24.28
CA THR A 388 24.85 -15.27 25.05
C THR A 388 23.62 -14.46 25.46
N PRO A 389 22.42 -15.08 25.57
CA PRO A 389 21.19 -14.35 25.88
C PRO A 389 21.25 -13.61 27.20
N SER A 390 20.75 -12.37 27.17
CA SER A 390 20.60 -11.53 28.35
C SER A 390 19.50 -12.05 29.28
N GLU A 391 19.47 -11.57 30.53
CA GLU A 391 18.38 -11.88 31.46
C GLU A 391 16.98 -11.45 30.97
N GLU A 392 16.90 -10.47 30.06
CA GLU A 392 15.64 -9.98 29.48
C GLU A 392 15.18 -10.85 28.30
N ASP A 393 16.11 -11.51 27.62
CA ASP A 393 15.80 -12.43 26.51
C ASP A 393 15.28 -13.79 27.03
N ILE A 394 15.81 -14.27 28.15
CA ILE A 394 15.44 -15.55 28.79
C ILE A 394 13.96 -15.55 29.18
N VAL A 395 13.20 -16.50 28.63
CA VAL A 395 11.75 -16.61 28.84
C VAL A 395 11.45 -17.38 30.13
N LYS A 396 11.28 -16.65 31.22
CA LYS A 396 10.93 -17.19 32.54
C LYS A 396 9.46 -17.67 32.56
N VAL A 397 9.21 -18.94 32.88
CA VAL A 397 7.85 -19.48 33.09
C VAL A 397 7.28 -18.93 34.39
N ALA A 398 6.05 -18.43 34.36
CA ALA A 398 5.39 -17.88 35.54
C ALA A 398 4.99 -19.01 36.51
N PRO A 399 5.26 -18.88 37.83
CA PRO A 399 4.74 -19.84 38.80
C PRO A 399 3.21 -19.75 38.84
N VAL A 400 2.53 -20.88 38.62
CA VAL A 400 1.07 -20.98 38.66
C VAL A 400 0.67 -21.81 39.86
N SER A 401 -0.08 -21.21 40.80
CA SER A 401 -0.71 -21.94 41.90
C SER A 401 -2.13 -22.39 41.52
N ALA A 402 -2.67 -23.38 42.22
CA ALA A 402 -4.07 -23.79 42.06
C ALA A 402 -5.06 -22.67 42.47
N ALA A 403 -4.65 -21.70 43.31
CA ALA A 403 -5.48 -20.57 43.70
C ALA A 403 -5.56 -19.51 42.59
N ASP A 404 -4.48 -19.29 41.85
CA ASP A 404 -4.38 -18.28 40.79
C ASP A 404 -4.82 -18.80 39.41
N PHE A 405 -5.08 -20.10 39.29
CA PHE A 405 -5.37 -20.80 38.03
C PHE A 405 -6.41 -20.07 37.16
N SER A 406 -7.58 -19.72 37.72
CA SER A 406 -8.62 -19.01 36.98
C SER A 406 -8.16 -17.64 36.49
N GLN A 407 -7.41 -16.89 37.32
CA GLN A 407 -6.87 -15.58 36.94
C GLN A 407 -5.87 -15.71 35.79
N LYS A 408 -5.01 -16.73 35.81
CA LYS A 408 -4.06 -17.00 34.72
C LYS A 408 -4.74 -17.42 33.42
N VAL A 409 -5.81 -18.20 33.49
CA VAL A 409 -6.65 -18.53 32.31
C VAL A 409 -7.28 -17.27 31.69
N HIS A 410 -7.81 -16.35 32.52
CA HIS A 410 -8.32 -15.06 32.01
C HIS A 410 -7.21 -14.20 31.38
N GLN A 411 -6.03 -14.11 32.02
CA GLN A 411 -4.88 -13.35 31.50
C GLN A 411 -4.43 -13.91 30.14
N LEU A 412 -4.34 -15.23 30.00
CA LEU A 412 -4.02 -15.90 28.73
C LEU A 412 -5.05 -15.57 27.63
N GLY A 413 -6.36 -15.63 27.94
CA GLY A 413 -7.42 -15.28 27.00
C GLY A 413 -7.44 -13.81 26.57
N GLN A 414 -6.99 -12.90 27.45
CA GLN A 414 -6.80 -11.47 27.14
C GLN A 414 -5.60 -11.24 26.22
N LEU A 415 -4.47 -11.92 26.46
CA LEU A 415 -3.28 -11.82 25.62
C LEU A 415 -3.53 -12.37 24.22
N LEU A 416 -4.10 -13.58 24.10
CA LEU A 416 -4.37 -14.22 22.81
C LEU A 416 -5.42 -13.45 21.99
N GLY A 417 -6.51 -12.99 22.61
CA GLY A 417 -7.50 -12.13 21.94
C GLY A 417 -7.02 -10.69 21.69
N SER A 418 -5.81 -10.32 22.13
CA SER A 418 -5.13 -9.09 21.73
C SER A 418 -4.14 -9.36 20.59
N ALA A 419 -3.42 -10.49 20.63
CA ALA A 419 -2.54 -10.95 19.56
C ALA A 419 -3.31 -11.18 18.23
N GLU A 420 -4.51 -11.76 18.29
CA GLU A 420 -5.42 -11.94 17.15
C GLU A 420 -5.76 -10.63 16.41
N ARG A 421 -5.71 -9.50 17.12
CA ARG A 421 -6.00 -8.16 16.58
C ARG A 421 -4.74 -7.33 16.31
N GLY A 422 -3.55 -7.90 16.53
CA GLY A 422 -2.26 -7.21 16.41
C GLY A 422 -1.68 -7.29 15.00
N ASP A 423 -1.08 -8.44 14.67
CA ASP A 423 -0.38 -8.67 13.41
C ASP A 423 -0.77 -10.01 12.80
N GLU A 424 -1.12 -10.01 11.50
CA GLU A 424 -1.59 -11.21 10.82
C GLU A 424 -0.48 -12.26 10.62
N ALA A 425 0.76 -11.86 10.34
CA ALA A 425 1.84 -12.82 10.11
C ALA A 425 2.20 -13.56 11.41
N VAL A 426 2.30 -12.84 12.53
CA VAL A 426 2.51 -13.42 13.86
C VAL A 426 1.33 -14.31 14.27
N TRP A 427 0.09 -13.86 14.06
CA TRP A 427 -1.09 -14.66 14.40
C TRP A 427 -1.21 -15.95 13.56
N GLN A 428 -0.90 -15.88 12.27
CA GLN A 428 -0.92 -17.05 11.40
C GLN A 428 0.18 -18.06 11.73
N LEU A 429 1.36 -17.60 12.18
CA LEU A 429 2.43 -18.48 12.67
C LEU A 429 2.04 -19.15 14.01
N PHE A 430 1.24 -18.49 14.84
CA PHE A 430 0.62 -19.13 16.00
C PHE A 430 -0.46 -20.16 15.64
N LEU A 431 -1.33 -19.85 14.66
CA LEU A 431 -2.33 -20.80 14.18
C LEU A 431 -1.72 -22.03 13.49
N ASN A 432 -0.57 -21.87 12.84
CA ASN A 432 0.18 -22.94 12.21
C ASN A 432 1.71 -22.72 12.34
N PRO A 433 2.35 -23.26 13.39
CA PRO A 433 3.81 -23.17 13.59
C PRO A 433 4.63 -23.83 12.48
N GLU A 434 4.06 -24.73 11.70
CA GLU A 434 4.71 -25.42 10.58
C GLU A 434 4.70 -24.58 9.28
N ARG A 435 4.03 -23.42 9.26
CA ARG A 435 3.84 -22.61 8.06
C ARG A 435 5.18 -22.13 7.49
N LEU A 436 5.45 -22.44 6.22
CA LEU A 436 6.57 -21.84 5.49
C LEU A 436 6.39 -20.30 5.38
N LEU A 437 7.46 -19.57 5.64
CA LEU A 437 7.50 -18.11 5.61
C LEU A 437 8.14 -17.62 4.31
N GLU A 438 7.37 -16.91 3.49
CA GLU A 438 7.86 -16.34 2.22
C GLU A 438 8.76 -15.11 2.45
N GLU A 439 8.42 -14.24 3.42
CA GLU A 439 9.17 -13.00 3.73
C GLU A 439 9.87 -13.06 5.11
N ARG A 440 10.79 -14.02 5.30
CA ARG A 440 11.53 -14.22 6.57
C ARG A 440 12.20 -12.95 7.09
N GLN A 441 12.97 -12.26 6.25
CA GLN A 441 13.67 -11.02 6.62
C GLN A 441 12.69 -9.89 6.99
N GLY A 442 11.57 -9.76 6.26
CA GLY A 442 10.57 -8.72 6.51
C GLY A 442 9.94 -8.86 7.90
N LEU A 443 9.53 -10.09 8.24
CA LEU A 443 9.02 -10.40 9.58
C LEU A 443 10.11 -10.22 10.65
N ALA A 444 11.33 -10.72 10.41
CA ALA A 444 12.44 -10.59 11.37
C ALA A 444 12.81 -9.13 11.67
N ALA A 445 12.83 -8.25 10.66
CA ALA A 445 13.05 -6.81 10.83
C ALA A 445 11.90 -6.13 11.59
N ALA A 446 10.65 -6.52 11.31
CA ALA A 446 9.50 -6.04 12.04
C ALA A 446 9.56 -6.47 13.53
N LEU A 447 10.00 -7.68 13.84
CA LEU A 447 10.09 -8.21 15.20
C LEU A 447 11.07 -7.46 16.11
N ILE A 448 12.15 -6.86 15.58
CA ILE A 448 13.06 -6.00 16.37
C ILE A 448 12.52 -4.56 16.48
N THR A 449 11.77 -4.09 15.49
CA THR A 449 11.26 -2.71 15.45
C THR A 449 10.22 -2.47 16.55
N ALA A 450 10.59 -1.74 17.60
CA ALA A 450 9.82 -1.65 18.86
C ALA A 450 8.38 -1.11 18.74
N GLU A 451 8.09 -0.28 17.73
CA GLU A 451 6.76 0.28 17.47
C GLU A 451 5.92 -0.59 16.53
N SER A 452 6.48 -1.64 15.91
CA SER A 452 5.78 -2.41 14.88
C SER A 452 4.62 -3.25 15.44
N PRO A 453 3.55 -3.47 14.65
CA PRO A 453 2.48 -4.41 15.03
C PRO A 453 3.00 -5.82 15.31
N ALA A 454 3.98 -6.29 14.53
CA ALA A 454 4.59 -7.61 14.70
C ALA A 454 5.33 -7.73 16.04
N ASN A 455 6.11 -6.73 16.46
CA ASN A 455 6.77 -6.72 17.77
C ASN A 455 5.75 -6.72 18.93
N GLN A 456 4.67 -5.93 18.81
CA GLN A 456 3.59 -5.91 19.79
C GLN A 456 2.89 -7.28 19.89
N ALA A 457 2.53 -7.89 18.76
CA ALA A 457 1.93 -9.22 18.71
C ALA A 457 2.87 -10.31 19.26
N TYR A 458 4.17 -10.27 18.90
CA TYR A 458 5.19 -11.15 19.45
C TYR A 458 5.32 -11.04 20.97
N ARG A 459 5.32 -9.83 21.53
CA ARG A 459 5.32 -9.61 22.99
C ARG A 459 4.08 -10.21 23.67
N LEU A 460 2.92 -10.15 23.03
CA LEU A 460 1.69 -10.77 23.52
C LEU A 460 1.76 -12.31 23.47
N ILE A 461 2.32 -12.90 22.42
CA ILE A 461 2.59 -14.34 22.34
C ILE A 461 3.64 -14.76 23.38
N LYS A 462 4.75 -14.03 23.53
CA LYS A 462 5.78 -14.25 24.55
C LYS A 462 5.18 -14.24 25.96
N GLY A 463 4.30 -13.28 26.26
CA GLY A 463 3.55 -13.23 27.52
C GLY A 463 2.55 -14.38 27.70
N ALA A 464 1.92 -14.85 26.63
CA ALA A 464 1.02 -16.01 26.68
C ALA A 464 1.78 -17.29 27.04
N THR A 465 2.94 -17.50 26.41
CA THR A 465 3.81 -18.67 26.66
C THR A 465 4.36 -18.72 28.08
N GLN A 466 4.49 -17.59 28.80
CA GLN A 466 4.86 -17.59 30.22
C GLN A 466 3.87 -18.38 31.10
N PHE A 467 2.63 -18.58 30.65
CA PHE A 467 1.61 -19.36 31.37
C PHE A 467 1.58 -20.85 31.00
N ILE A 468 2.58 -21.37 30.27
CA ILE A 468 2.64 -22.80 29.89
C ILE A 468 2.58 -23.77 31.09
N GLY A 469 3.04 -23.33 32.27
CA GLY A 469 2.92 -24.08 33.53
C GLY A 469 1.47 -24.45 33.93
N LEU A 470 0.45 -23.81 33.35
CA LEU A 470 -0.96 -24.23 33.47
C LEU A 470 -1.18 -25.70 33.07
N LYS A 471 -0.39 -26.22 32.11
CA LYS A 471 -0.53 -27.56 31.55
C LYS A 471 -0.41 -28.68 32.61
N HIS A 472 0.45 -28.52 33.62
CA HIS A 472 0.58 -29.50 34.71
C HIS A 472 -0.55 -29.47 35.75
N LEU A 473 -1.34 -28.40 35.79
CA LEU A 473 -2.47 -28.31 36.72
C LEU A 473 -3.74 -28.93 36.13
N LEU A 474 -3.81 -29.11 34.81
CA LEU A 474 -4.97 -29.69 34.14
C LEU A 474 -5.23 -31.13 34.58
N GLN A 475 -6.48 -31.41 34.97
CA GLN A 475 -6.97 -32.72 35.41
C GLN A 475 -8.10 -33.18 34.49
N LEU A 476 -7.81 -33.21 33.19
CA LEU A 476 -8.75 -33.60 32.14
C LEU A 476 -8.33 -34.95 31.54
N ASP A 477 -9.21 -35.95 31.63
CA ASP A 477 -9.06 -37.17 30.83
C ASP A 477 -9.19 -36.82 29.34
N HIS A 478 -8.17 -37.14 28.53
CA HIS A 478 -8.20 -36.92 27.08
C HIS A 478 -9.27 -37.79 26.40
N LEU A 479 -10.50 -37.28 26.34
CA LEU A 479 -11.53 -37.82 25.47
C LEU A 479 -11.15 -37.55 24.01
N PRO A 480 -11.27 -38.53 23.08
CA PRO A 480 -10.91 -38.32 21.69
C PRO A 480 -11.82 -37.26 21.05
N GLN A 481 -11.30 -36.06 20.87
CA GLN A 481 -12.05 -34.96 20.26
C GLN A 481 -12.44 -35.30 18.83
N ARG A 482 -13.70 -35.01 18.51
CA ARG A 482 -14.26 -35.11 17.17
C ARG A 482 -13.65 -34.00 16.30
N ASN A 483 -12.55 -34.28 15.58
CA ASN A 483 -11.77 -33.39 14.69
C ASN A 483 -12.31 -31.95 14.57
N ARG A 484 -12.04 -31.12 15.60
CA ARG A 484 -12.30 -29.68 15.56
C ARG A 484 -11.10 -29.01 14.90
N ARG A 485 -11.33 -27.99 14.07
CA ARG A 485 -10.23 -27.18 13.53
C ARG A 485 -9.64 -26.35 14.67
N PHE A 486 -8.32 -26.27 14.77
CA PHE A 486 -7.62 -25.51 15.81
C PHE A 486 -8.15 -24.07 15.94
N THR A 487 -8.37 -23.40 14.81
CA THR A 487 -8.99 -22.05 14.73
C THR A 487 -10.33 -21.95 15.47
N SER A 488 -11.16 -23.00 15.47
CA SER A 488 -12.43 -23.01 16.22
C SER A 488 -12.25 -23.27 17.72
N GLN A 489 -11.21 -24.03 18.10
CA GLN A 489 -10.88 -24.29 19.51
C GLN A 489 -10.36 -23.00 20.16
N ILE A 490 -9.41 -22.32 19.51
CA ILE A 490 -8.87 -21.05 20.03
C ILE A 490 -9.94 -19.95 20.09
N SER A 491 -10.78 -19.76 19.07
CA SER A 491 -11.88 -18.79 19.15
C SER A 491 -12.88 -19.17 20.25
N GLY A 492 -13.15 -20.46 20.47
CA GLY A 492 -13.98 -20.92 21.57
C GLY A 492 -13.37 -20.60 22.93
N PHE A 493 -12.07 -20.88 23.11
CA PHE A 493 -11.32 -20.58 24.32
C PHE A 493 -11.29 -19.08 24.63
N ILE A 494 -10.92 -18.23 23.67
CA ILE A 494 -10.83 -16.77 23.87
C ILE A 494 -12.19 -16.20 24.33
N ASN A 495 -13.28 -16.58 23.65
CA ASN A 495 -14.64 -16.13 24.03
C ASN A 495 -15.06 -16.60 25.43
N ILE A 496 -14.61 -17.78 25.86
CA ILE A 496 -14.92 -18.32 27.19
C ILE A 496 -14.05 -17.65 28.27
N ALA A 497 -12.74 -17.51 28.02
CA ALA A 497 -11.77 -16.93 28.94
C ALA A 497 -11.95 -15.41 29.13
N GLN A 498 -12.52 -14.69 28.16
CA GLN A 498 -12.86 -13.27 28.31
C GLN A 498 -14.20 -13.01 29.04
N ALA A 499 -14.99 -14.05 29.33
CA ALA A 499 -16.23 -13.91 30.08
C ALA A 499 -15.96 -13.71 31.59
N ALA A 500 -15.91 -12.44 32.02
CA ALA A 500 -15.51 -12.00 33.37
C ALA A 500 -16.32 -12.55 34.57
N HIS A 501 -17.37 -13.34 34.34
CA HIS A 501 -18.19 -13.95 35.40
C HIS A 501 -17.96 -15.46 35.59
N LYS A 502 -17.06 -16.08 34.82
CA LYS A 502 -16.71 -17.50 34.95
C LYS A 502 -15.45 -17.69 35.78
N ASN A 503 -15.56 -18.40 36.90
CA ASN A 503 -14.38 -18.98 37.54
C ASN A 503 -14.09 -20.35 36.89
N PHE A 504 -12.81 -20.65 36.67
CA PHE A 504 -12.33 -21.91 36.11
C PHE A 504 -11.65 -22.78 37.15
N LEU A 505 -11.95 -24.07 37.13
CA LEU A 505 -11.25 -25.12 37.86
C LEU A 505 -10.40 -25.97 36.90
N PRO A 506 -9.30 -26.61 37.35
CA PRO A 506 -8.39 -27.34 36.45
C PRO A 506 -8.97 -28.61 35.81
N ASN A 507 -10.16 -29.03 36.24
CA ASN A 507 -10.93 -30.15 35.70
C ASN A 507 -12.16 -29.70 34.86
N ASP A 508 -12.30 -28.41 34.57
CA ASP A 508 -13.41 -27.91 33.75
C ASP A 508 -13.28 -28.31 32.28
N ARG A 509 -14.28 -29.04 31.78
CA ARG A 509 -14.41 -29.40 30.35
C ARG A 509 -14.48 -28.22 29.37
N GLN A 510 -14.52 -26.98 29.87
CA GLN A 510 -14.45 -25.78 29.04
C GLN A 510 -13.00 -25.42 28.64
N LEU A 511 -12.00 -26.04 29.29
CA LEU A 511 -10.57 -25.89 29.01
C LEU A 511 -10.00 -27.02 28.14
N GLU A 512 -10.88 -27.83 27.54
CA GLU A 512 -10.52 -28.97 26.69
C GLU A 512 -9.78 -28.48 25.42
N GLY A 513 -8.49 -28.76 25.29
CA GLY A 513 -7.61 -28.24 24.24
C GLY A 513 -6.73 -27.05 24.65
N LEU A 514 -6.75 -26.63 25.92
CA LEU A 514 -5.83 -25.61 26.45
C LEU A 514 -4.36 -26.05 26.41
N ASP A 515 -4.11 -27.34 26.59
CA ASP A 515 -2.82 -28.00 26.36
C ASP A 515 -2.28 -27.71 24.95
N ILE A 516 -3.09 -28.00 23.92
CA ILE A 516 -2.72 -27.78 22.51
C ILE A 516 -2.53 -26.29 22.22
N ILE A 517 -3.37 -25.41 22.79
CA ILE A 517 -3.23 -23.95 22.65
C ILE A 517 -1.88 -23.48 23.21
N LEU A 518 -1.46 -23.98 24.36
CA LEU A 518 -0.19 -23.63 24.98
C LEU A 518 1.00 -24.17 24.18
N ASP A 519 0.93 -25.38 23.67
CA ASP A 519 1.97 -25.95 22.78
C ASP A 519 2.14 -25.09 21.51
N HIS A 520 1.02 -24.66 20.88
CA HIS A 520 1.06 -23.70 19.78
C HIS A 520 1.68 -22.35 20.16
N THR A 521 1.44 -21.82 21.37
CA THR A 521 2.10 -20.56 21.81
C THR A 521 3.62 -20.73 21.96
N ALA A 522 4.09 -21.87 22.46
CA ALA A 522 5.52 -22.14 22.61
C ALA A 522 6.21 -22.37 21.26
N ASN A 523 5.62 -23.18 20.38
CA ASN A 523 6.15 -23.47 19.05
C ASN A 523 6.21 -22.21 18.17
N ALA A 524 5.20 -21.35 18.26
CA ALA A 524 5.21 -20.05 17.60
C ALA A 524 6.28 -19.12 18.19
N LEU A 525 6.40 -19.04 19.52
CA LEU A 525 7.44 -18.24 20.17
C LEU A 525 8.85 -18.72 19.78
N LEU A 526 9.08 -20.03 19.65
CA LEU A 526 10.36 -20.60 19.21
C LEU A 526 10.78 -20.05 17.85
N ARG A 527 9.88 -20.06 16.86
CA ARG A 527 10.17 -19.51 15.52
C ARG A 527 10.28 -17.97 15.52
N LEU A 528 9.44 -17.26 16.28
CA LEU A 528 9.52 -15.80 16.39
C LEU A 528 10.83 -15.34 17.05
N GLU A 529 11.26 -15.98 18.14
CA GLU A 529 12.56 -15.71 18.75
C GLU A 529 13.69 -16.06 17.78
N ASN A 530 13.63 -17.20 17.10
CA ASN A 530 14.64 -17.59 16.11
C ASN A 530 14.82 -16.51 15.01
N LEU A 531 13.74 -15.98 14.45
CA LEU A 531 13.78 -14.88 13.47
C LEU A 531 14.34 -13.59 14.09
N ARG A 532 13.94 -13.24 15.32
CA ARG A 532 14.46 -12.06 16.05
C ARG A 532 15.97 -12.17 16.28
N ILE A 533 16.44 -13.34 16.72
CA ILE A 533 17.85 -13.62 17.00
C ILE A 533 18.67 -13.58 15.71
N ASN A 534 18.22 -14.21 14.62
CA ASN A 534 18.86 -14.11 13.30
C ASN A 534 19.10 -12.65 12.89
N ARG A 535 18.08 -11.80 13.04
CA ARG A 535 18.19 -10.39 12.66
C ARG A 535 19.11 -9.60 13.60
N HIS A 536 19.11 -9.90 14.91
CA HIS A 536 20.01 -9.27 15.89
C HIS A 536 21.47 -9.63 15.60
N TYR A 537 21.81 -10.90 15.40
CA TYR A 537 23.17 -11.32 15.00
C TYR A 537 23.60 -10.64 13.69
N ALA A 538 22.74 -10.64 12.66
CA ALA A 538 23.04 -9.98 11.38
C ALA A 538 23.24 -8.45 11.46
N GLN A 539 22.84 -7.80 12.57
CA GLN A 539 22.98 -6.35 12.77
C GLN A 539 24.09 -5.96 13.76
N GLU A 540 24.27 -6.74 14.83
CA GLU A 540 25.12 -6.38 15.97
C GLU A 540 26.36 -7.28 16.09
N HIS A 541 26.31 -8.49 15.54
CA HIS A 541 27.38 -9.50 15.64
C HIS A 541 27.62 -10.24 14.30
N PRO A 542 27.88 -9.52 13.19
CA PRO A 542 27.98 -10.12 11.85
C PRO A 542 29.08 -11.19 11.77
N ASP A 543 30.22 -10.97 12.44
CA ASP A 543 31.37 -11.89 12.44
C ASP A 543 31.11 -13.23 13.15
N HIS A 544 30.06 -13.29 13.99
CA HIS A 544 29.63 -14.50 14.71
C HIS A 544 28.28 -15.04 14.20
N TYR A 545 27.74 -14.52 13.10
CA TYR A 545 26.41 -14.87 12.63
C TYR A 545 26.40 -16.22 11.88
N THR A 546 26.14 -17.30 12.62
CA THR A 546 25.93 -18.64 12.05
C THR A 546 24.61 -19.27 12.52
N ALA A 547 24.12 -20.27 11.79
CA ALA A 547 22.88 -20.97 12.16
C ALA A 547 23.01 -21.72 13.50
N GLU A 548 24.22 -22.22 13.82
CA GLU A 548 24.54 -22.87 15.08
C GLU A 548 24.55 -21.85 16.25
N ALA A 549 25.11 -20.66 16.04
CA ALA A 549 25.13 -19.60 17.05
C ALA A 549 23.71 -19.14 17.41
N VAL A 550 22.87 -18.89 16.40
CA VAL A 550 21.44 -18.56 16.58
C VAL A 550 20.70 -19.69 17.31
N THR A 551 20.96 -20.95 16.94
CA THR A 551 20.34 -22.12 17.56
C THR A 551 20.75 -22.21 19.04
N ALA A 552 22.04 -22.11 19.36
CA ALA A 552 22.53 -22.15 20.73
C ALA A 552 21.93 -21.03 21.61
N TYR A 553 21.80 -19.81 21.05
CA TYR A 553 21.15 -18.68 21.73
C TYR A 553 19.66 -18.97 21.96
N ARG A 554 18.93 -19.44 20.94
CA ARG A 554 17.50 -19.80 21.00
C ARG A 554 17.21 -20.86 22.06
N GLU A 555 17.96 -21.97 22.04
CA GLU A 555 17.78 -23.07 22.99
C GLU A 555 18.06 -22.59 24.43
N LYS A 556 19.10 -21.77 24.66
CA LYS A 556 19.38 -21.18 25.99
C LYS A 556 18.32 -20.17 26.43
N ALA A 557 17.77 -19.36 25.52
CA ALA A 557 16.73 -18.38 25.83
C ALA A 557 15.36 -19.01 26.16
N LEU A 558 15.06 -20.19 25.59
CA LEU A 558 13.77 -20.87 25.72
C LEU A 558 13.78 -22.15 26.57
N ALA A 559 14.93 -22.56 27.11
CA ALA A 559 15.09 -23.80 27.89
C ALA A 559 13.95 -24.07 28.89
N ALA A 560 13.59 -23.07 29.71
CA ALA A 560 12.54 -23.20 30.73
C ALA A 560 11.13 -23.40 30.15
N VAL A 561 10.87 -23.05 28.89
CA VAL A 561 9.58 -23.26 28.22
C VAL A 561 9.52 -24.67 27.61
N GLN A 562 10.62 -25.14 27.03
CA GLN A 562 10.68 -26.36 26.22
C GLN A 562 10.29 -27.63 27.01
N ASP A 563 10.64 -27.70 28.30
CA ASP A 563 10.31 -28.82 29.20
C ASP A 563 8.80 -29.11 29.33
N PHE A 564 7.94 -28.15 28.96
CA PHE A 564 6.49 -28.24 29.09
C PHE A 564 5.78 -28.57 27.76
N VAL A 565 6.48 -28.44 26.62
CA VAL A 565 5.91 -28.60 25.28
C VAL A 565 5.82 -30.08 24.90
N ASP A 566 4.82 -30.46 24.10
CA ASP A 566 4.81 -31.79 23.47
C ASP A 566 6.03 -31.98 22.54
N SER A 567 6.76 -33.09 22.73
CA SER A 567 8.03 -33.36 22.03
C SER A 567 7.91 -33.45 20.52
N GLU A 568 6.83 -34.03 19.99
CA GLU A 568 6.63 -34.17 18.54
C GLU A 568 6.38 -32.79 17.92
N SER A 569 5.51 -31.99 18.54
CA SER A 569 5.23 -30.62 18.09
C SER A 569 6.46 -29.69 18.17
N LEU A 570 7.31 -29.88 19.18
CA LEU A 570 8.51 -29.10 19.40
C LEU A 570 9.61 -29.39 18.38
N GLU A 571 9.81 -30.66 17.99
CA GLU A 571 10.79 -31.03 16.95
C GLU A 571 10.42 -30.47 15.58
N ILE A 572 9.13 -30.48 15.21
CA ILE A 572 8.66 -29.88 13.95
C ILE A 572 8.92 -28.35 13.95
N ALA A 573 8.64 -27.67 15.06
CA ALA A 573 8.89 -26.25 15.21
C ALA A 573 10.39 -25.89 15.17
N ARG A 574 11.26 -26.72 15.78
CA ARG A 574 12.72 -26.59 15.69
C ARG A 574 13.23 -26.75 14.28
N THR A 575 12.78 -27.78 13.55
CA THR A 575 13.21 -28.03 12.16
C THR A 575 12.87 -26.82 11.27
N GLN A 576 11.66 -26.26 11.41
CA GLN A 576 11.27 -25.06 10.66
C GLN A 576 12.01 -23.79 11.10
N ALA A 577 12.43 -23.68 12.35
CA ALA A 577 13.31 -22.61 12.82
C ALA A 577 14.74 -22.73 12.27
N GLU A 578 15.26 -23.95 12.15
CA GLU A 578 16.56 -24.24 11.53
C GLU A 578 16.55 -23.95 10.03
N ASP A 579 15.50 -24.36 9.31
CA ASP A 579 15.26 -23.98 7.90
C ASP A 579 15.19 -22.45 7.71
N ASP A 580 14.55 -21.72 8.63
CA ASP A 580 14.50 -20.26 8.60
C ASP A 580 15.89 -19.63 8.81
N SER A 581 16.66 -20.14 9.77
CA SER A 581 18.02 -19.66 10.07
C SER A 581 18.98 -19.90 8.90
N ALA A 582 18.98 -21.11 8.33
CA ALA A 582 19.82 -21.44 7.18
C ALA A 582 19.54 -20.51 6.00
N ALA A 583 18.27 -20.29 5.68
CA ALA A 583 17.87 -19.39 4.60
C ALA A 583 18.24 -17.92 4.85
N MET A 584 18.26 -17.46 6.10
CA MET A 584 18.68 -16.09 6.45
C MET A 584 20.20 -15.92 6.44
N VAL A 585 20.96 -16.92 6.92
CA VAL A 585 22.44 -16.91 6.92
C VAL A 585 22.97 -17.00 5.49
N ASP A 586 22.44 -17.89 4.64
CA ASP A 586 22.83 -18.02 3.23
C ASP A 586 22.65 -16.70 2.46
N LEU A 587 21.56 -15.99 2.73
CA LEU A 587 21.26 -14.73 2.08
C LEU A 587 22.13 -13.58 2.63
N PHE A 588 22.39 -13.54 3.93
CA PHE A 588 23.35 -12.58 4.52
C PHE A 588 24.76 -12.76 3.93
N ASN A 589 25.25 -14.00 3.86
CA ASN A 589 26.56 -14.32 3.26
C ASN A 589 26.61 -13.93 1.77
N THR A 590 25.50 -14.14 1.05
CA THR A 590 25.34 -13.71 -0.34
C THR A 590 25.38 -12.18 -0.49
N GLU A 591 24.67 -11.43 0.35
CA GLU A 591 24.66 -9.97 0.34
C GLU A 591 26.05 -9.39 0.68
N HIS A 592 26.72 -9.96 1.69
CA HIS A 592 28.09 -9.58 2.06
C HIS A 592 29.10 -9.84 0.94
N TYR A 593 29.07 -11.04 0.34
CA TYR A 593 29.93 -11.38 -0.81
C TYR A 593 29.75 -10.40 -1.99
N VAL A 594 28.51 -10.05 -2.32
CA VAL A 594 28.20 -9.07 -3.38
C VAL A 594 28.72 -7.68 -3.03
N ALA A 595 28.58 -7.24 -1.78
CA ALA A 595 29.06 -5.94 -1.33
C ALA A 595 30.60 -5.82 -1.42
N GLU A 596 31.33 -6.83 -0.93
CA GLU A 596 32.80 -6.87 -1.00
C GLU A 596 33.30 -6.94 -2.45
N LEU A 597 32.69 -7.77 -3.31
CA LEU A 597 33.04 -7.86 -4.73
C LEU A 597 32.87 -6.53 -5.47
N VAL A 598 31.82 -5.77 -5.14
CA VAL A 598 31.60 -4.41 -5.67
C VAL A 598 32.63 -3.42 -5.12
N ALA A 599 33.05 -3.57 -3.86
CA ALA A 599 34.10 -2.75 -3.22
C ALA A 599 35.51 -3.03 -3.79
N ASP A 600 35.85 -4.30 -4.06
CA ASP A 600 37.08 -4.70 -4.76
C ASP A 600 37.13 -4.07 -6.15
N CYS A 601 36.02 -4.19 -6.92
CA CYS A 601 35.88 -3.54 -8.23
C CYS A 601 36.03 -2.01 -8.17
N ARG A 602 35.51 -1.37 -7.12
CA ARG A 602 35.66 0.06 -6.88
C ARG A 602 37.12 0.43 -6.67
N THR A 603 37.75 -0.24 -5.71
CA THR A 603 39.13 0.02 -5.27
C THR A 603 40.10 -0.17 -6.44
N TYR A 604 39.93 -1.22 -7.23
CA TYR A 604 40.71 -1.45 -8.44
C TYR A 604 40.52 -0.34 -9.49
N ALA A 605 39.28 0.14 -9.71
CA ALA A 605 39.02 1.23 -10.64
C ALA A 605 39.66 2.56 -10.19
N GLU A 606 39.61 2.87 -8.89
CA GLU A 606 40.28 4.05 -8.29
C GLU A 606 41.82 3.93 -8.39
N GLN A 607 42.39 2.73 -8.17
CA GLN A 607 43.83 2.48 -8.36
C GLN A 607 44.29 2.67 -9.82
N LEU A 608 43.53 2.17 -10.81
CA LEU A 608 43.83 2.38 -12.24
C LEU A 608 43.91 3.87 -12.61
N GLN A 609 43.01 4.67 -12.05
CA GLN A 609 42.98 6.12 -12.23
C GLN A 609 44.20 6.78 -11.57
N GLN A 610 44.44 6.50 -10.28
CA GLN A 610 45.53 7.12 -9.49
C GLN A 610 46.92 6.76 -10.03
N GLY A 611 47.13 5.52 -10.49
CA GLY A 611 48.35 5.08 -11.15
C GLY A 611 48.57 5.66 -12.56
N GLY A 612 47.60 6.40 -13.11
CA GLY A 612 47.69 6.99 -14.45
C GLY A 612 47.62 5.95 -15.59
N HIS A 613 47.13 4.75 -15.32
CA HIS A 613 46.96 3.69 -16.32
C HIS A 613 45.87 4.04 -17.33
N THR A 614 44.92 4.90 -16.94
CA THR A 614 43.83 5.41 -17.78
C THR A 614 44.23 6.47 -18.80
N GLN A 615 45.53 6.81 -18.92
CA GLN A 615 46.02 7.79 -19.90
C GLN A 615 46.09 7.26 -21.34
N SER A 616 46.19 5.94 -21.54
CA SER A 616 46.15 5.32 -22.87
C SER A 616 45.68 3.87 -22.81
N LEU A 617 45.16 3.35 -23.94
CA LEU A 617 44.74 1.95 -24.04
C LEU A 617 45.89 0.96 -23.83
N GLU A 618 47.12 1.33 -24.20
CA GLU A 618 48.32 0.51 -24.00
C GLU A 618 48.68 0.39 -22.51
N LYS A 619 48.68 1.50 -21.77
CA LYS A 619 48.92 1.50 -20.32
C LYS A 619 47.85 0.73 -19.55
N LEU A 620 46.59 0.86 -19.96
CA LEU A 620 45.47 0.13 -19.39
C LEU A 620 45.59 -1.38 -19.66
N ALA A 621 45.97 -1.77 -20.89
CA ALA A 621 46.18 -3.17 -21.24
C ALA A 621 47.38 -3.80 -20.50
N ALA A 622 48.46 -3.04 -20.27
CA ALA A 622 49.57 -3.47 -19.44
C ALA A 622 49.14 -3.67 -17.97
N ALA A 623 48.37 -2.74 -17.40
CA ALA A 623 47.89 -2.82 -16.02
C ALA A 623 47.11 -4.11 -15.74
N PHE A 624 46.21 -4.54 -16.65
CA PHE A 624 45.45 -5.79 -16.50
C PHE A 624 46.30 -7.07 -16.58
N LEU A 625 47.53 -6.99 -17.11
CA LEU A 625 48.46 -8.11 -17.20
C LEU A 625 49.46 -8.12 -16.05
N GLU A 626 49.88 -6.94 -15.58
CA GLU A 626 50.84 -6.78 -14.48
C GLU A 626 50.16 -6.96 -13.11
N ASN A 627 48.95 -6.42 -12.94
CA ASN A 627 48.17 -6.47 -11.70
C ASN A 627 46.71 -6.82 -12.06
N PRO A 628 46.37 -8.11 -12.27
CA PRO A 628 44.97 -8.51 -12.47
C PRO A 628 44.13 -8.20 -11.22
N ILE A 629 42.82 -8.04 -11.38
CA ILE A 629 41.91 -7.93 -10.24
C ILE A 629 41.81 -9.29 -9.53
N GLU A 630 42.07 -9.29 -8.23
CA GLU A 630 41.82 -10.40 -7.32
C GLU A 630 40.62 -10.04 -6.43
N PHE A 631 39.75 -10.99 -6.13
CA PHE A 631 38.57 -10.78 -5.28
C PHE A 631 38.78 -11.44 -3.92
N SER A 632 38.58 -10.69 -2.86
CA SER A 632 38.99 -11.06 -1.49
C SER A 632 38.30 -12.33 -0.96
N LEU A 633 37.07 -12.59 -1.42
CA LEU A 633 36.24 -13.73 -1.00
C LEU A 633 36.00 -14.77 -2.12
N ALA A 634 36.75 -14.71 -3.24
CA ALA A 634 36.43 -15.46 -4.46
C ALA A 634 36.19 -16.96 -4.26
N GLU A 635 34.95 -17.40 -4.50
CA GLU A 635 34.65 -18.81 -4.69
C GLU A 635 35.12 -19.29 -6.07
N PRO A 636 35.52 -20.56 -6.23
CA PRO A 636 35.81 -21.11 -7.56
C PRO A 636 34.57 -21.01 -8.46
N ALA A 637 34.78 -20.56 -9.70
CA ALA A 637 33.75 -20.41 -10.71
C ALA A 637 32.95 -21.70 -10.96
N GLU A 638 31.69 -21.57 -11.39
CA GLU A 638 30.98 -22.68 -12.02
C GLU A 638 31.83 -23.26 -13.19
N PRO A 639 31.82 -24.58 -13.43
CA PRO A 639 32.79 -25.23 -14.32
C PRO A 639 32.73 -24.78 -15.79
N GLU A 640 31.63 -24.16 -16.23
CA GLU A 640 31.49 -23.52 -17.55
C GLU A 640 30.67 -22.21 -17.40
N PRO A 641 31.28 -21.06 -17.05
CA PRO A 641 30.54 -19.82 -16.91
C PRO A 641 30.05 -19.34 -18.29
N GLU A 642 28.74 -19.10 -18.42
CA GLU A 642 28.16 -18.54 -19.65
C GLU A 642 28.84 -17.20 -20.02
N PRO A 643 28.98 -16.85 -21.30
CA PRO A 643 29.58 -15.57 -21.69
C PRO A 643 28.69 -14.39 -21.26
N LEU A 644 29.28 -13.38 -20.59
CA LEU A 644 28.62 -12.16 -20.13
C LEU A 644 27.57 -11.63 -21.14
N PRO A 645 26.25 -11.68 -20.81
CA PRO A 645 25.18 -11.35 -21.74
C PRO A 645 25.33 -9.97 -22.39
N ALA A 646 25.06 -9.89 -23.70
CA ALA A 646 25.27 -8.66 -24.48
C ALA A 646 24.48 -7.44 -23.98
N HIS A 647 23.37 -7.64 -23.26
CA HIS A 647 22.57 -6.56 -22.68
C HIS A 647 23.16 -5.99 -21.37
N LEU A 648 24.10 -6.70 -20.73
CA LEU A 648 24.85 -6.23 -19.56
C LEU A 648 26.19 -5.59 -19.94
N GLN A 649 26.61 -5.72 -21.20
CA GLN A 649 27.86 -5.12 -21.69
C GLN A 649 27.68 -3.61 -21.89
N THR A 650 28.52 -2.81 -21.22
CA THR A 650 28.50 -1.35 -21.32
C THR A 650 28.78 -0.90 -22.76
N ASN A 651 27.79 -0.27 -23.40
CA ASN A 651 27.90 0.26 -24.75
C ASN A 651 27.69 1.78 -24.79
N ASP A 652 27.97 2.43 -23.65
CA ASP A 652 27.87 3.86 -23.47
C ASP A 652 29.03 4.57 -24.18
N LYS A 653 28.70 5.62 -24.92
CA LYS A 653 29.63 6.41 -25.75
C LYS A 653 30.45 7.40 -24.89
N LEU A 654 31.06 6.88 -23.82
CA LEU A 654 31.87 7.60 -22.84
C LEU A 654 33.37 7.49 -23.10
N GLY A 655 33.79 6.72 -24.11
CA GLY A 655 35.17 6.59 -24.56
C GLY A 655 35.76 5.19 -24.38
N ASP A 656 36.69 4.83 -25.26
CA ASP A 656 37.24 3.47 -25.38
C ASP A 656 37.94 2.98 -24.10
N ILE A 657 38.59 3.88 -23.37
CA ILE A 657 39.31 3.58 -22.12
C ILE A 657 38.33 3.11 -21.05
N PHE A 658 37.24 3.86 -20.85
CA PHE A 658 36.16 3.48 -19.93
C PHE A 658 35.48 2.18 -20.37
N GLN A 659 35.12 2.05 -21.65
CA GLN A 659 34.47 0.84 -22.16
C GLN A 659 35.35 -0.40 -21.97
N ARG A 660 36.67 -0.27 -22.18
CA ARG A 660 37.63 -1.35 -21.98
C ARG A 660 37.79 -1.73 -20.50
N ALA A 661 37.86 -0.75 -19.60
CA ALA A 661 37.96 -0.97 -18.16
C ALA A 661 36.69 -1.62 -17.58
N CYS A 662 35.50 -1.09 -17.88
CA CYS A 662 34.24 -1.70 -17.47
C CYS A 662 34.05 -3.10 -18.08
N SER A 663 34.42 -3.31 -19.35
CA SER A 663 34.35 -4.66 -19.93
C SER A 663 35.30 -5.66 -19.25
N TYR A 664 36.43 -5.22 -18.72
CA TYR A 664 37.31 -6.06 -17.90
C TYR A 664 36.66 -6.36 -16.55
N LEU A 665 36.31 -5.33 -15.77
CA LEU A 665 35.68 -5.47 -14.44
C LEU A 665 34.43 -6.35 -14.48
N SER A 666 33.51 -6.09 -15.40
CA SER A 666 32.27 -6.88 -15.54
C SER A 666 32.53 -8.33 -15.96
N LYS A 667 33.61 -8.63 -16.70
CA LYS A 667 33.96 -10.02 -17.05
C LYS A 667 34.63 -10.76 -15.89
N SER A 668 35.54 -10.10 -15.19
CA SER A 668 36.19 -10.67 -14.00
C SER A 668 35.17 -10.96 -12.91
N ALA A 669 34.27 -10.01 -12.63
CA ALA A 669 33.16 -10.20 -11.71
C ALA A 669 32.20 -11.31 -12.15
N TRP A 670 31.80 -11.33 -13.42
CA TRP A 670 30.91 -12.37 -13.95
C TRP A 670 31.49 -13.79 -13.81
N ALA A 671 32.82 -13.94 -13.89
CA ALA A 671 33.47 -15.23 -13.71
C ALA A 671 33.39 -15.79 -12.28
N VAL A 672 33.14 -14.94 -11.26
CA VAL A 672 33.06 -15.33 -9.84
C VAL A 672 31.66 -15.13 -9.23
N LEU A 673 30.65 -14.79 -10.04
CA LEU A 673 29.27 -14.63 -9.59
C LEU A 673 28.43 -15.86 -9.96
N TRP A 674 27.77 -16.45 -8.96
CA TRP A 674 26.86 -17.58 -9.10
C TRP A 674 25.42 -17.10 -9.26
N GLN A 675 24.49 -17.96 -9.70
CA GLN A 675 23.08 -17.57 -9.86
C GLN A 675 22.45 -16.99 -8.58
N ARG A 676 22.81 -17.53 -7.40
CA ARG A 676 22.36 -17.03 -6.08
C ARG A 676 22.76 -15.57 -5.81
N HIS A 677 23.85 -15.08 -6.41
CA HIS A 677 24.34 -13.70 -6.25
C HIS A 677 23.61 -12.71 -7.17
N GLU A 678 22.57 -13.14 -7.91
CA GLU A 678 21.81 -12.32 -8.87
C GLU A 678 22.69 -11.46 -9.82
N PRO A 679 23.60 -12.07 -10.62
CA PRO A 679 24.61 -11.34 -11.39
C PRO A 679 24.03 -10.29 -12.36
N THR A 680 22.80 -10.49 -12.82
CA THR A 680 22.06 -9.53 -13.66
C THR A 680 21.76 -8.20 -12.95
N LYS A 681 21.69 -8.19 -11.61
CA LYS A 681 21.58 -6.97 -10.78
C LYS A 681 22.95 -6.44 -10.34
N VAL A 682 23.92 -7.31 -10.07
CA VAL A 682 25.26 -6.93 -9.59
C VAL A 682 26.11 -6.25 -10.67
N ILE A 683 26.12 -6.76 -11.90
CA ILE A 683 26.92 -6.16 -12.99
C ILE A 683 26.56 -4.68 -13.24
N PRO A 684 25.27 -4.27 -13.28
CA PRO A 684 24.89 -2.85 -13.29
C PRO A 684 25.45 -2.00 -12.14
N GLN A 685 25.54 -2.55 -10.92
CA GLN A 685 26.12 -1.85 -9.76
C GLN A 685 27.63 -1.62 -9.97
N ILE A 686 28.35 -2.65 -10.43
CA ILE A 686 29.78 -2.54 -10.78
C ILE A 686 29.99 -1.48 -11.88
N VAL A 687 29.14 -1.44 -12.91
CA VAL A 687 29.20 -0.42 -13.96
C VAL A 687 28.94 0.98 -13.41
N ALA A 688 28.02 1.15 -12.46
CA ALA A 688 27.74 2.44 -11.82
C ALA A 688 28.91 2.92 -10.94
N VAL A 689 29.52 2.01 -10.18
CA VAL A 689 30.68 2.27 -9.33
C VAL A 689 31.93 2.59 -10.17
N ALA A 690 32.22 1.81 -11.21
CA ALA A 690 33.31 2.07 -12.14
C ALA A 690 33.10 3.39 -12.91
N ARG A 691 31.85 3.78 -13.20
CA ARG A 691 31.49 5.07 -13.81
C ARG A 691 31.77 6.26 -12.88
N ALA A 692 31.59 6.10 -11.56
CA ALA A 692 31.98 7.13 -10.60
C ALA A 692 33.50 7.31 -10.57
N ALA A 693 34.24 6.21 -10.31
CA ALA A 693 35.69 6.21 -10.22
C ALA A 693 36.39 6.69 -11.50
N LEU A 694 36.00 6.17 -12.67
CA LEU A 694 36.67 6.46 -13.95
C LEU A 694 36.15 7.72 -14.66
N SER A 695 35.36 8.56 -13.97
CA SER A 695 34.74 9.75 -14.58
C SER A 695 35.70 10.78 -15.21
N PRO A 696 36.95 10.97 -14.75
CA PRO A 696 37.91 11.85 -15.45
C PRO A 696 38.39 11.32 -16.80
N CYS A 697 38.16 10.04 -17.09
CA CYS A 697 38.60 9.37 -18.33
C CYS A 697 37.58 9.48 -19.46
N PHE A 698 36.45 10.18 -19.24
CA PHE A 698 35.36 10.25 -20.19
C PHE A 698 35.63 11.20 -21.36
N VAL A 699 35.25 10.74 -22.56
CA VAL A 699 35.24 11.50 -23.81
C VAL A 699 33.80 11.61 -24.28
N LEU A 700 33.20 12.78 -24.10
CA LEU A 700 31.77 13.03 -24.26
C LEU A 700 31.51 13.90 -25.49
N LYS A 701 30.39 13.69 -26.19
CA LYS A 701 30.01 14.61 -27.28
C LYS A 701 29.50 15.94 -26.71
N PRO A 702 30.17 17.10 -26.94
CA PRO A 702 29.73 18.37 -26.37
C PRO A 702 28.43 18.89 -26.98
N GLU A 703 27.58 19.51 -26.16
CA GLU A 703 26.43 20.29 -26.59
C GLU A 703 26.70 21.80 -26.45
N PRO A 704 26.56 22.60 -27.53
CA PRO A 704 26.66 24.05 -27.43
C PRO A 704 25.37 24.64 -26.82
N ARG A 705 25.47 25.27 -25.65
CA ARG A 705 24.33 25.93 -24.95
C ARG A 705 24.69 27.36 -24.55
N ARG A 706 23.71 28.27 -24.51
CA ARG A 706 23.92 29.68 -24.10
C ARG A 706 23.70 29.83 -22.59
N HIS A 707 24.57 30.58 -21.92
CA HIS A 707 24.44 30.93 -20.50
C HIS A 707 23.80 32.30 -20.31
N ALA A 708 22.99 32.46 -19.27
CA ALA A 708 22.23 33.69 -19.00
C ALA A 708 23.12 34.94 -18.86
N ALA A 709 24.29 34.81 -18.21
CA ALA A 709 25.23 35.93 -18.04
C ALA A 709 26.07 36.22 -19.30
N ARG A 710 26.08 35.34 -20.31
CA ARG A 710 26.75 35.55 -21.61
C ARG A 710 25.91 35.03 -22.79
N PRO A 711 24.76 35.65 -23.12
CA PRO A 711 23.87 35.16 -24.18
C PRO A 711 24.52 35.04 -25.56
N ARG A 712 25.52 35.87 -25.85
CA ARG A 712 26.18 35.95 -27.16
C ARG A 712 27.14 34.80 -27.47
N MET A 713 27.58 34.04 -26.46
CA MET A 713 28.62 33.00 -26.61
C MET A 713 28.08 31.64 -26.14
N PRO A 714 28.01 30.61 -27.00
CA PRO A 714 27.71 29.26 -26.56
C PRO A 714 28.90 28.68 -25.79
N ILE A 715 28.60 27.98 -24.70
CA ILE A 715 29.55 27.15 -23.94
C ILE A 715 29.30 25.67 -24.26
N ALA A 716 30.37 24.88 -24.26
CA ALA A 716 30.32 23.43 -24.43
C ALA A 716 29.93 22.77 -23.09
N VAL A 717 28.85 22.01 -23.08
CA VAL A 717 28.31 21.33 -21.89
C VAL A 717 27.81 19.93 -22.19
N VAL A 718 27.63 19.11 -21.16
CA VAL A 718 26.98 17.79 -21.23
C VAL A 718 26.01 17.65 -20.06
N SER A 719 24.85 17.02 -20.30
CA SER A 719 23.85 16.73 -19.25
C SER A 719 24.36 15.66 -18.29
N LEU A 720 24.10 15.82 -16.98
CA LEU A 720 24.49 14.84 -15.96
C LEU A 720 23.84 13.47 -16.18
N GLU A 721 22.67 13.38 -16.82
CA GLU A 721 22.06 12.11 -17.23
C GLU A 721 23.01 11.25 -18.08
N LYS A 722 23.72 11.87 -19.04
CA LYS A 722 24.63 11.16 -19.95
C LYS A 722 25.89 10.68 -19.24
N LEU A 723 26.36 11.44 -18.26
CA LEU A 723 27.51 11.13 -17.42
C LEU A 723 27.19 9.99 -16.45
N THR A 724 26.14 10.16 -15.66
CA THR A 724 25.79 9.33 -14.51
C THR A 724 24.87 8.14 -14.81
N ALA A 725 24.23 8.12 -15.99
CA ALA A 725 23.07 7.30 -16.32
C ALA A 725 21.82 7.52 -15.44
N ASN A 726 21.77 8.62 -14.66
CA ASN A 726 20.61 8.97 -13.85
C ASN A 726 19.68 9.96 -14.58
N ALA A 727 18.48 9.50 -14.94
CA ALA A 727 17.46 10.28 -15.63
C ALA A 727 16.92 11.48 -14.83
N GLU A 728 16.99 11.45 -13.49
CA GLU A 728 16.57 12.59 -12.66
C GLU A 728 17.47 13.82 -12.85
N LEU A 729 18.74 13.59 -13.21
CA LEU A 729 19.75 14.62 -13.36
C LEU A 729 19.76 15.28 -14.76
N ARG A 730 18.83 14.91 -15.65
CA ARG A 730 18.75 15.39 -17.05
C ARG A 730 18.75 16.92 -17.21
N HIS A 731 18.28 17.64 -16.19
CA HIS A 731 18.16 19.11 -16.18
C HIS A 731 19.44 19.84 -15.74
N LEU A 732 20.39 19.10 -15.16
CA LEU A 732 21.69 19.58 -14.72
C LEU A 732 22.76 19.30 -15.79
N TYR A 733 23.72 20.21 -15.89
CA TYR A 733 24.76 20.21 -16.92
C TYR A 733 26.12 20.56 -16.31
N LEU A 734 27.17 19.91 -16.82
CA LEU A 734 28.57 20.28 -16.56
C LEU A 734 29.22 20.86 -17.81
N ARG A 735 30.28 21.64 -17.61
CA ARG A 735 31.12 22.16 -18.69
C ARG A 735 32.08 21.07 -19.17
N VAL A 736 32.33 21.04 -20.48
CA VAL A 736 33.32 20.17 -21.11
C VAL A 736 34.26 20.98 -22.00
N THR A 737 35.44 20.42 -22.29
CA THR A 737 36.36 20.94 -23.31
C THR A 737 35.80 20.77 -24.72
N ALA A 738 36.48 21.34 -25.72
CA ALA A 738 36.12 21.11 -27.13
C ALA A 738 36.24 19.63 -27.53
N ASP A 739 37.18 18.90 -26.90
CA ASP A 739 37.47 17.49 -27.13
C ASP A 739 36.59 16.54 -26.29
N GLY A 740 35.70 17.09 -25.46
CA GLY A 740 34.68 16.30 -24.75
C GLY A 740 35.04 15.83 -23.34
N THR A 741 36.21 16.20 -22.82
CA THR A 741 36.60 15.90 -21.42
C THR A 741 35.91 16.85 -20.45
N VAL A 742 35.65 16.42 -19.21
CA VAL A 742 35.08 17.27 -18.16
C VAL A 742 36.01 18.46 -17.90
N LEU A 743 35.45 19.67 -17.90
CA LEU A 743 36.22 20.88 -17.65
C LEU A 743 36.26 21.18 -16.16
N TYR A 744 37.41 20.88 -15.56
CA TYR A 744 37.74 21.29 -14.21
C TYR A 744 38.29 22.73 -14.17
N VAL A 745 38.14 23.41 -13.03
CA VAL A 745 38.49 24.83 -12.88
C VAL A 745 39.95 24.98 -12.46
N GLU A 746 40.82 25.24 -13.43
CA GLU A 746 42.23 25.57 -13.19
C GLU A 746 42.38 26.75 -12.21
N GLY A 747 43.15 26.54 -11.13
CA GLY A 747 43.46 27.56 -10.13
C GLY A 747 42.36 27.82 -9.09
N TYR A 748 41.37 26.94 -8.98
CA TYR A 748 40.45 26.90 -7.84
C TYR A 748 40.71 25.64 -7.00
N GLU A 749 41.04 25.83 -5.72
CA GLU A 749 41.46 24.78 -4.78
C GLU A 749 42.55 23.86 -5.40
N ASP A 750 42.32 22.56 -5.47
CA ASP A 750 43.22 21.54 -6.03
C ASP A 750 43.04 21.32 -7.55
N GLY A 751 42.06 21.99 -8.17
CA GLY A 751 41.69 21.82 -9.57
C GLY A 751 40.79 20.62 -9.86
N THR A 752 40.11 20.02 -8.86
CA THR A 752 39.14 18.93 -9.06
C THR A 752 37.67 19.40 -9.19
N TYR A 753 37.40 20.69 -8.95
CA TYR A 753 36.05 21.24 -9.01
C TYR A 753 35.60 21.58 -10.43
N THR A 754 34.31 21.42 -10.70
CA THR A 754 33.66 21.81 -11.97
C THR A 754 32.42 22.68 -11.73
N ASP A 755 32.05 23.51 -12.72
CA ASP A 755 30.89 24.41 -12.63
C ASP A 755 29.59 23.62 -12.90
N LEU A 756 28.67 23.61 -11.92
CA LEU A 756 27.34 23.00 -12.05
C LEU A 756 26.33 24.01 -12.61
N LEU A 757 25.63 23.62 -13.68
CA LEU A 757 24.69 24.47 -14.42
C LEU A 757 23.29 23.85 -14.52
N GLU A 758 22.25 24.67 -14.55
CA GLU A 758 20.84 24.25 -14.73
C GLU A 758 20.19 24.94 -15.93
N LEU A 759 19.40 24.21 -16.72
CA LEU A 759 18.68 24.76 -17.88
C LEU A 759 17.30 25.30 -17.49
N ARG A 760 17.22 26.58 -17.10
CA ARG A 760 15.97 27.26 -16.71
C ARG A 760 15.33 28.05 -17.86
N ALA A 761 14.05 28.37 -17.72
CA ALA A 761 13.37 29.28 -18.66
C ALA A 761 13.88 30.73 -18.56
N TYR A 762 13.80 31.49 -19.65
CA TYR A 762 14.15 32.92 -19.66
C TYR A 762 12.93 33.77 -19.34
N THR A 763 12.76 34.10 -18.06
CA THR A 763 11.76 35.09 -17.64
C THR A 763 12.35 36.49 -17.85
N GLN A 764 11.73 37.31 -18.70
CA GLN A 764 12.14 38.71 -18.85
C GLN A 764 11.88 39.48 -17.54
N VAL A 765 12.93 39.70 -16.75
CA VAL A 765 12.91 40.77 -15.74
C VAL A 765 12.91 42.09 -16.50
N ARG A 766 11.83 42.87 -16.38
CA ARG A 766 11.77 44.25 -16.89
C ARG A 766 12.83 45.10 -16.17
N VAL A 767 13.96 45.35 -16.83
CA VAL A 767 14.91 46.38 -16.40
C VAL A 767 14.32 47.76 -16.71
N GLN A 768 13.46 48.25 -15.82
CA GLN A 768 13.17 49.68 -15.75
C GLN A 768 14.31 50.39 -15.01
N ALA A 769 15.38 50.73 -15.73
CA ALA A 769 16.22 51.92 -15.51
C ALA A 769 17.51 51.88 -16.35
N SER A 770 17.50 52.49 -17.54
CA SER A 770 18.56 53.40 -18.07
C SER A 770 18.49 53.54 -19.59
N ASN A 771 17.55 54.37 -20.08
CA ASN A 771 17.66 54.93 -21.43
C ASN A 771 18.79 55.97 -21.46
N ALA A 772 20.03 55.58 -21.80
CA ALA A 772 21.12 56.52 -22.09
C ALA A 772 22.28 55.91 -22.89
N SER A 773 22.04 55.58 -24.16
CA SER A 773 22.99 55.63 -25.32
C SER A 773 22.55 54.61 -26.36
N GLY A 774 22.24 55.08 -27.56
CA GLY A 774 21.81 54.20 -28.65
C GLY A 774 23.02 53.72 -29.47
N GLU A 775 22.97 52.47 -29.90
CA GLU A 775 23.64 52.04 -31.12
C GLU A 775 22.83 50.90 -31.77
N ALA A 776 22.81 50.87 -33.10
CA ALA A 776 21.93 50.00 -33.88
C ALA A 776 22.40 48.54 -33.87
N GLY A 777 21.46 47.60 -33.80
CA GLY A 777 21.78 46.16 -33.79
C GLY A 777 20.63 45.27 -33.32
N SER A 778 19.39 45.61 -33.67
CA SER A 778 18.20 44.82 -33.30
C SER A 778 17.96 43.65 -34.27
N ASP A 779 18.87 42.69 -34.29
CA ASP A 779 18.62 41.36 -34.87
C ASP A 779 18.24 40.37 -33.75
N PRO A 780 17.15 39.59 -33.91
CA PRO A 780 16.64 38.72 -32.86
C PRO A 780 17.50 37.47 -32.70
N LEU A 781 18.44 37.50 -31.75
CA LEU A 781 19.31 36.37 -31.42
C LEU A 781 18.55 35.22 -30.74
N GLN A 782 17.97 34.39 -31.60
CA GLN A 782 17.56 33.00 -31.39
C GLN A 782 16.32 32.76 -30.50
N THR A 783 15.26 32.28 -31.16
CA THR A 783 14.05 31.70 -30.56
C THR A 783 14.39 30.50 -29.68
N GLY A 784 14.17 30.60 -28.37
CA GLY A 784 14.34 29.51 -27.43
C GLY A 784 14.35 30.03 -26.00
N GLY A 785 13.21 29.95 -25.31
CA GLY A 785 13.03 30.53 -23.98
C GLY A 785 13.73 29.79 -22.84
N LYS A 786 14.93 29.20 -23.03
CA LYS A 786 15.70 28.48 -22.00
C LYS A 786 17.21 28.78 -22.08
N TYR A 787 17.83 29.06 -20.94
CA TYR A 787 19.26 29.39 -20.79
C TYR A 787 19.86 28.61 -19.63
N LEU A 788 21.18 28.40 -19.67
CA LEU A 788 21.92 27.87 -18.53
C LEU A 788 22.13 28.93 -17.45
N TYR A 789 21.97 28.54 -16.20
CA TYR A 789 22.29 29.32 -15.01
C TYR A 789 23.31 28.54 -14.17
N THR A 790 24.28 29.23 -13.56
CA THR A 790 25.22 28.60 -12.63
C THR A 790 24.53 28.38 -11.31
N LEU A 791 24.57 27.15 -10.79
CA LEU A 791 24.11 26.82 -9.44
C LEU A 791 25.23 26.96 -8.41
N GLY A 792 26.43 26.49 -8.75
CA GLY A 792 27.59 26.51 -7.87
C GLY A 792 28.76 25.74 -8.48
N ARG A 793 29.71 25.32 -7.64
CA ARG A 793 30.78 24.38 -8.01
C ARG A 793 30.70 23.15 -7.13
N THR A 794 31.02 21.99 -7.71
CA THR A 794 31.15 20.74 -6.98
C THR A 794 32.34 19.95 -7.49
N GLN A 795 32.96 19.18 -6.60
CA GLN A 795 33.92 18.11 -6.91
C GLN A 795 33.21 16.75 -7.12
N ASP A 796 31.97 16.63 -6.63
CA ASP A 796 31.16 15.42 -6.71
C ASP A 796 29.80 15.72 -7.38
N PHE A 797 29.63 15.15 -8.57
CA PHE A 797 28.44 15.26 -9.40
C PHE A 797 27.70 13.93 -9.56
N PHE A 798 27.96 12.97 -8.66
CA PHE A 798 27.18 11.74 -8.51
C PHE A 798 26.23 11.87 -7.31
N GLY A 799 24.96 11.55 -7.56
CA GLY A 799 23.90 11.61 -6.55
C GLY A 799 22.60 11.00 -7.05
N ALA A 800 21.75 10.60 -6.10
CA ALA A 800 20.44 10.02 -6.41
C ALA A 800 19.50 11.03 -7.09
N ASN A 801 19.55 12.29 -6.68
CA ASN A 801 18.68 13.36 -7.18
C ASN A 801 19.42 14.71 -7.25
N ALA A 802 18.78 15.71 -7.87
CA ALA A 802 19.37 17.04 -8.05
C ALA A 802 19.70 17.74 -6.72
N SER A 803 18.86 17.60 -5.70
CA SER A 803 19.10 18.18 -4.36
C SER A 803 20.36 17.65 -3.69
N ALA A 804 20.66 16.36 -3.81
CA ALA A 804 21.86 15.76 -3.24
C ALA A 804 23.15 16.32 -3.86
N ILE A 805 23.14 16.68 -5.15
CA ILE A 805 24.29 17.29 -5.83
C ILE A 805 24.40 18.78 -5.52
N ILE A 806 23.27 19.49 -5.48
CA ILE A 806 23.23 20.91 -5.10
C ILE A 806 23.69 21.10 -3.64
N ALA A 807 23.35 20.18 -2.75
CA ALA A 807 23.80 20.21 -1.36
C ALA A 807 25.33 20.10 -1.20
N LYS A 808 26.00 19.39 -2.12
CA LYS A 808 27.47 19.23 -2.20
C LYS A 808 28.19 20.42 -2.86
N CYS A 809 27.47 21.45 -3.32
CA CYS A 809 28.11 22.63 -3.89
C CYS A 809 28.85 23.43 -2.80
N VAL A 810 29.95 24.09 -3.20
CA VAL A 810 30.72 25.01 -2.34
C VAL A 810 29.81 26.06 -1.71
N ARG A 811 29.98 26.29 -0.41
CA ARG A 811 29.24 27.29 0.39
C ARG A 811 30.16 28.39 0.87
N ASP A 812 29.60 29.57 1.08
CA ASP A 812 30.28 30.71 1.70
C ASP A 812 30.23 30.66 3.25
N GLU A 813 30.79 31.69 3.89
CA GLU A 813 30.87 31.80 5.36
C GLU A 813 29.49 31.90 6.04
N ASP A 814 28.46 32.34 5.31
CA ASP A 814 27.07 32.42 5.78
C ASP A 814 26.30 31.09 5.55
N GLY A 815 26.93 30.12 4.89
CA GLY A 815 26.36 28.80 4.59
C GLY A 815 25.52 28.74 3.31
N GLU A 816 25.46 29.82 2.52
CA GLU A 816 24.75 29.88 1.24
C GLU A 816 25.63 29.36 0.09
N ILE A 817 25.02 28.96 -1.03
CA ILE A 817 25.78 28.38 -2.15
C ILE A 817 26.55 29.47 -2.89
N GLN A 818 27.88 29.31 -2.97
CA GLN A 818 28.75 30.31 -3.59
C GLN A 818 28.63 30.29 -5.13
N ILE A 819 28.03 31.34 -5.69
CA ILE A 819 27.83 31.46 -7.15
C ILE A 819 29.08 32.09 -7.81
N PHE A 820 29.85 31.27 -8.51
CA PHE A 820 31.04 31.73 -9.24
C PHE A 820 30.71 32.30 -10.63
N PRO A 821 31.35 33.41 -11.04
CA PRO A 821 31.21 33.93 -12.39
C PRO A 821 31.92 33.02 -13.41
N ILE A 822 31.29 32.78 -14.57
CA ILE A 822 31.91 31.95 -15.62
C ILE A 822 33.18 32.61 -16.15
N PHE A 823 34.32 31.99 -15.84
CA PHE A 823 35.64 32.43 -16.27
C PHE A 823 35.75 32.48 -17.80
N ARG A 824 36.53 33.43 -18.32
CA ARG A 824 36.99 33.37 -19.72
C ARG A 824 38.03 32.25 -19.81
N PRO A 825 38.04 31.41 -20.87
CA PRO A 825 39.33 30.90 -21.32
C PRO A 825 40.17 32.13 -21.69
N LYS A 826 41.35 32.29 -21.07
CA LYS A 826 42.35 33.22 -21.61
C LYS A 826 42.77 32.63 -22.95
N PHE A 827 42.33 33.24 -24.06
CA PHE A 827 42.97 33.00 -25.34
C PHE A 827 44.43 33.45 -25.19
N GLY A 828 45.34 32.48 -25.11
CA GLY A 828 46.76 32.74 -25.20
C GLY A 828 47.11 33.23 -26.61
N HIS A 829 48.00 34.21 -26.66
CA HIS A 829 48.85 34.45 -27.81
C HIS A 829 50.06 33.53 -27.75
#